data_AF-A0A2L0EJP3-F1
#
_entry.id   AF-A0A2L0EJP3-F1
#
_cell.length_a   1.000
_cell.length_b   1.000
_cell.length_c   1.000
_cell.angle_alpha   90.00
_cell.angle_beta   90.00
_cell.angle_gamma   90.00
#
_symmetry.space_group_name_H-M   'P 1'
#
loop_
_entity.id
_entity.type
_entity.pdbx_description
1 polymer ?
#
loop_
_entity_poly.entity_id
_entity_poly.type
_entity_poly.pdbx_seq_one_letter_code
_entity_poly.pdbx_strand_id
1 'polypeptide(L)'
;MLLLARGRKRLEHQRSGLPRAARARAAAAWALGAAAAAIAAPGPARAEVPVQRTFLQLPSSNGSGAVLLDLGRARLTHFREHLFATEEPLLDARGEEVWIGDQPQAVRTRDLLYDAYFGLRSGGAQRWLTGVPVDFDASGYAGWTDGERGGTGVVTMVQRVGDLECAQFFFAPQGLGQAGFVMAMRIENRGAEAAEGVSAFSLHNFHLGFGRPGVMSDIGESGETLVYDGSAGRRDFLERAFAGVVVARALEPVARHGASHAGSPPDLNVYRIVEDGGVADLPDLDGSAPTADGSVSAFQWDLGRLGPGERRWVGVAFAHHGDPSHDAAPLVQSALDGYLGGRGAAEVVAGEIDVYRTFQGALRVPPSATPAETALLRQSAVMLRMAQVREGHFFLREHLTRDGEPRATRFGTTLGGDRAALPATIAHRGRGAVLASLPPGEWTVAWIRDGAYAAAAMAALGMQAEARDALSYYLTAEAGRFQGWSELASYDMPPYQMSLVRYHGFGVEETDFNDFGPNLEFDGFGLFLWALGRYEELTGDTGFVDAHWSTTSAKVADAIVALIDPETGLVRKDSSIWETHWHGRERSFAYTSITAARGLCDAAAIAARRGEADRAARYRDAADRLRAAIAARLTDASGALASSLEELASGEGYWDAAVLEGIAMGLFDPRGRIAAATLAGLDEHLRTGAGAGWSRNDDRTDHAGADDLSPWGSEYDSAEWVVTDLRGAVAARLMGDGARADRLLRWVLDQSAANYLAIAETYDETSGTYKFNAPMIGFGAGVYALALAARDGVGVGPACGAYFDEGAGGSGGAGGGSASGSGGAGGAGGDGDAGGDGDAGGDGDAGGSGGASATGGSGGASGDGGAGGAGGSGGSAREGAGCGCRLAPAAGAVPSSLLAAAVVAAALARRRRGITRR
;
A
#
# COMPACT_ATOMS: atom_id res chain seq x y z
N MET A 1 -22.26 12.54 74.00
CA MET A 1 -22.57 12.46 75.44
C MET A 1 -21.37 11.77 76.10
N LEU A 2 -20.82 12.32 77.19
CA LEU A 2 -19.72 11.82 78.04
C LEU A 2 -18.54 11.08 77.38
N LEU A 3 -17.34 11.69 77.33
CA LEU A 3 -16.29 11.66 78.39
C LEU A 3 -15.60 10.27 78.52
N LEU A 4 -14.31 10.09 78.81
CA LEU A 4 -13.05 10.85 78.84
C LEU A 4 -12.07 9.94 79.64
N ALA A 5 -10.77 10.11 79.43
CA ALA A 5 -9.76 10.21 80.50
C ALA A 5 -8.87 8.99 80.92
N ARG A 6 -7.56 9.20 80.67
CA ARG A 6 -6.40 9.02 81.59
C ARG A 6 -6.00 7.56 81.97
N GLY A 7 -4.73 7.20 82.10
CA GLY A 7 -3.46 7.90 81.89
C GLY A 7 -2.45 7.75 83.05
N ARG A 8 -1.13 7.91 82.77
CA ARG A 8 0.05 7.86 83.69
C ARG A 8 0.48 6.44 84.14
N LYS A 9 1.74 6.10 84.47
CA LYS A 9 3.06 6.80 84.69
C LYS A 9 4.18 5.95 84.05
N ARG A 10 5.19 6.49 83.33
CA ARG A 10 6.53 6.93 83.80
C ARG A 10 7.28 6.00 84.78
N LEU A 11 8.45 5.49 84.37
CA LEU A 11 9.74 5.70 85.04
C LEU A 11 10.95 5.39 84.12
N GLU A 12 12.06 6.06 84.44
CA GLU A 12 13.40 6.11 83.81
C GLU A 12 14.29 4.90 84.22
N HIS A 13 15.49 4.61 83.68
CA HIS A 13 16.21 4.94 82.43
C HIS A 13 17.60 4.24 82.52
N GLN A 14 18.07 3.50 81.52
CA GLN A 14 19.51 3.20 81.37
C GLN A 14 19.88 2.79 79.94
N ARG A 15 21.04 3.27 79.48
CA ARG A 15 21.59 3.02 78.14
C ARG A 15 22.72 1.99 78.21
N SER A 16 22.71 1.03 77.31
CA SER A 16 23.92 0.45 76.70
C SER A 16 23.56 0.03 75.27
N GLY A 17 24.49 0.16 74.32
CA GLY A 17 24.20 -0.02 72.89
C GLY A 17 25.21 -0.92 72.20
N LEU A 18 24.74 -1.63 71.16
CA LEU A 18 25.52 -2.33 70.13
C LEU A 18 24.70 -2.32 68.81
N PRO A 19 25.29 -2.60 67.63
CA PRO A 19 25.07 -1.73 66.47
C PRO A 19 23.94 -2.15 65.50
N ARG A 20 23.44 -1.13 64.78
CA ARG A 20 22.25 -1.16 63.91
C ARG A 20 22.45 -1.82 62.53
N ALA A 21 23.59 -2.47 62.29
CA ALA A 21 24.02 -2.91 60.96
C ALA A 21 23.40 -4.25 60.47
N ALA A 22 22.99 -5.14 61.39
CA ALA A 22 22.58 -6.50 61.03
C ALA A 22 21.13 -6.63 60.51
N ARG A 23 20.26 -5.64 60.73
CA ARG A 23 18.83 -5.70 60.34
C ARG A 23 18.52 -5.11 58.96
N ALA A 24 19.41 -4.32 58.37
CA ALA A 24 19.18 -3.70 57.06
C ALA A 24 19.35 -4.68 55.89
N ARG A 25 20.29 -5.64 55.98
CA ARG A 25 20.61 -6.56 54.87
C ARG A 25 19.55 -7.64 54.61
N ALA A 26 18.78 -8.05 55.62
CA ALA A 26 17.70 -9.02 55.43
C ALA A 26 16.45 -8.43 54.74
N ALA A 27 16.15 -7.15 54.98
CA ALA A 27 15.02 -6.46 54.36
C ALA A 27 15.28 -6.15 52.86
N ALA A 28 16.52 -5.78 52.52
CA ALA A 28 16.91 -5.52 51.13
C ALA A 28 16.79 -6.76 50.22
N ALA A 29 17.16 -7.95 50.72
CA ALA A 29 17.08 -9.20 49.95
C ALA A 29 15.63 -9.60 49.61
N TRP A 30 14.67 -9.36 50.51
CA TRP A 30 13.25 -9.62 50.24
C TRP A 30 12.60 -8.55 49.34
N ALA A 31 13.03 -7.29 49.44
CA ALA A 31 12.56 -6.23 48.54
C ALA A 31 13.03 -6.45 47.08
N LEU A 32 14.29 -6.85 46.87
CA LEU A 32 14.81 -7.19 45.55
C LEU A 32 14.15 -8.44 44.95
N GLY A 33 13.89 -9.47 45.76
CA GLY A 33 13.16 -10.66 45.31
C GLY A 33 11.70 -10.38 44.92
N ALA A 34 11.02 -9.48 45.64
CA ALA A 34 9.65 -9.09 45.33
C ALA A 34 9.56 -8.16 44.11
N ALA A 35 10.54 -7.27 43.90
CA ALA A 35 10.62 -6.43 42.70
C ALA A 35 10.87 -7.27 41.43
N ALA A 36 11.80 -8.23 41.49
CA ALA A 36 12.07 -9.14 40.37
C ALA A 36 10.87 -10.03 40.01
N ALA A 37 9.99 -10.36 40.97
CA ALA A 37 8.77 -11.12 40.72
C ALA A 37 7.60 -10.26 40.19
N ALA A 38 7.67 -8.93 40.30
CA ALA A 38 6.62 -8.02 39.83
C ALA A 38 6.78 -7.58 38.37
N ILE A 39 8.00 -7.67 37.81
CA ILE A 39 8.32 -7.30 36.42
C ILE A 39 7.84 -8.37 35.41
N ALA A 40 7.40 -9.54 35.89
CA ALA A 40 6.84 -10.63 35.08
C ALA A 40 5.35 -10.90 35.37
N ALA A 41 4.61 -9.91 35.88
CA ALA A 41 3.16 -9.97 35.91
C ALA A 41 2.62 -9.70 34.49
N PRO A 42 1.96 -10.65 33.81
CA PRO A 42 1.35 -10.37 32.52
C PRO A 42 0.32 -9.25 32.71
N GLY A 43 0.40 -8.22 31.86
CA GLY A 43 -0.60 -7.15 31.82
C GLY A 43 -2.01 -7.74 31.66
N PRO A 44 -3.06 -7.03 32.13
CA PRO A 44 -4.42 -7.51 32.02
C PRO A 44 -4.73 -7.87 30.56
N ALA A 45 -5.15 -9.11 30.32
CA ALA A 45 -5.42 -9.60 28.98
C ALA A 45 -6.53 -8.76 28.32
N ARG A 46 -6.13 -7.79 27.50
CA ARG A 46 -7.03 -6.93 26.72
C ARG A 46 -7.45 -7.72 25.48
N ALA A 47 -8.74 -7.98 25.35
CA ALA A 47 -9.29 -8.48 24.10
C ALA A 47 -9.21 -7.40 23.02
N GLU A 48 -8.88 -7.83 21.81
CA GLU A 48 -9.05 -7.08 20.57
C GLU A 48 -10.52 -6.65 20.42
N VAL A 49 -10.75 -5.51 19.78
CA VAL A 49 -12.10 -5.08 19.41
C VAL A 49 -12.71 -6.04 18.36
N PRO A 50 -14.04 -6.21 18.30
CA PRO A 50 -14.66 -7.04 17.29
C PRO A 50 -14.33 -6.57 15.87
N VAL A 51 -13.85 -7.48 15.03
CA VAL A 51 -13.59 -7.23 13.62
C VAL A 51 -14.89 -6.81 12.90
N GLN A 52 -14.76 -5.84 11.99
CA GLN A 52 -15.87 -5.29 11.21
C GLN A 52 -15.53 -5.27 9.72
N ARG A 53 -16.54 -5.51 8.88
CA ARG A 53 -16.44 -5.32 7.43
C ARG A 53 -16.66 -3.85 7.10
N THR A 54 -15.61 -3.15 6.68
CA THR A 54 -15.65 -1.74 6.27
C THR A 54 -15.07 -1.49 4.87
N PHE A 55 -14.37 -2.46 4.29
CA PHE A 55 -13.85 -2.41 2.92
C PHE A 55 -14.83 -3.08 1.95
N LEU A 56 -15.27 -2.35 0.91
CA LEU A 56 -16.28 -2.81 -0.07
C LEU A 56 -15.84 -2.64 -1.54
N GLN A 57 -14.61 -2.22 -1.80
CA GLN A 57 -14.11 -1.83 -3.14
C GLN A 57 -13.03 -2.81 -3.63
N LEU A 58 -13.40 -3.75 -4.50
CA LEU A 58 -12.58 -4.91 -4.83
C LEU A 58 -11.94 -4.77 -6.23
N PRO A 59 -10.60 -4.68 -6.35
CA PRO A 59 -9.92 -4.60 -7.64
C PRO A 59 -9.78 -5.93 -8.38
N SER A 60 -9.62 -5.83 -9.70
CA SER A 60 -9.03 -6.88 -10.53
C SER A 60 -8.08 -6.27 -11.56
N SER A 61 -6.92 -6.89 -11.79
CA SER A 61 -5.95 -6.43 -12.80
C SER A 61 -5.27 -7.60 -13.52
N ASN A 62 -4.95 -7.37 -14.80
CA ASN A 62 -4.13 -8.25 -15.61
C ASN A 62 -2.68 -7.76 -15.78
N GLY A 63 -2.28 -6.68 -15.12
CA GLY A 63 -0.97 -6.04 -15.27
C GLY A 63 -0.85 -5.05 -16.44
N SER A 64 -1.91 -4.86 -17.24
CA SER A 64 -2.01 -3.80 -18.25
C SER A 64 -3.05 -2.76 -17.87
N GLY A 65 -4.22 -3.18 -17.38
CA GLY A 65 -5.23 -2.27 -16.83
C GLY A 65 -5.81 -2.80 -15.52
N ALA A 66 -6.70 -2.03 -14.89
CA ALA A 66 -7.41 -2.44 -13.68
C ALA A 66 -8.88 -2.03 -13.71
N VAL A 67 -9.73 -2.84 -13.09
CA VAL A 67 -11.17 -2.57 -12.92
C VAL A 67 -11.51 -2.62 -11.42
N LEU A 68 -12.39 -1.73 -10.97
CA LEU A 68 -12.83 -1.67 -9.57
C LEU A 68 -14.33 -1.92 -9.45
N LEU A 69 -14.71 -2.92 -8.65
CA LEU A 69 -16.09 -3.18 -8.24
C LEU A 69 -16.35 -2.58 -6.86
N ASP A 70 -17.36 -1.72 -6.75
CA ASP A 70 -17.83 -1.20 -5.46
C ASP A 70 -19.11 -1.94 -5.06
N LEU A 71 -19.00 -2.84 -4.07
CA LEU A 71 -20.13 -3.61 -3.52
C LEU A 71 -21.11 -2.73 -2.74
N GLY A 72 -20.67 -1.59 -2.18
CA GLY A 72 -21.54 -0.63 -1.52
C GLY A 72 -22.39 0.19 -2.50
N ARG A 73 -21.90 0.37 -3.73
CA ARG A 73 -22.60 1.05 -4.84
C ARG A 73 -23.19 0.09 -5.88
N ALA A 74 -23.00 -1.22 -5.69
CA ALA A 74 -23.46 -2.33 -6.53
C ALA A 74 -23.13 -2.20 -8.04
N ARG A 75 -21.93 -1.70 -8.37
CA ARG A 75 -21.49 -1.45 -9.75
C ARG A 75 -19.97 -1.44 -9.89
N LEU A 76 -19.48 -1.64 -11.12
CA LEU A 76 -18.14 -1.19 -11.48
C LEU A 76 -18.10 0.35 -11.42
N THR A 77 -17.00 0.92 -10.93
CA THR A 77 -16.84 2.37 -10.75
C THR A 77 -15.62 2.96 -11.42
N HIS A 78 -14.65 2.14 -11.85
CA HIS A 78 -13.42 2.59 -12.51
C HIS A 78 -12.92 1.52 -13.47
N PHE A 79 -12.29 1.94 -14.56
CA PHE A 79 -11.51 1.16 -15.51
C PHE A 79 -10.26 1.96 -15.90
N ARG A 80 -9.12 1.62 -15.29
CA ARG A 80 -7.83 2.27 -15.58
C ARG A 80 -7.19 1.65 -16.82
N GLU A 81 -6.79 2.52 -17.74
CA GLU A 81 -6.11 2.16 -19.00
C GLU A 81 -4.66 1.69 -18.81
N HIS A 82 -4.04 2.08 -17.69
CA HIS A 82 -2.70 1.71 -17.26
C HIS A 82 -2.74 1.42 -15.76
N LEU A 83 -1.89 0.53 -15.25
CA LEU A 83 -1.96 0.11 -13.85
C LEU A 83 -1.45 1.18 -12.85
N PHE A 84 -0.35 1.88 -13.15
CA PHE A 84 0.12 3.00 -12.32
C PHE A 84 -0.81 4.22 -12.37
N ALA A 85 -0.74 5.05 -11.33
CA ALA A 85 -1.32 6.40 -11.27
C ALA A 85 -0.65 7.44 -12.19
N THR A 86 0.64 7.26 -12.54
CA THR A 86 1.40 8.19 -13.40
C THR A 86 2.16 7.44 -14.49
N GLU A 87 2.27 8.05 -15.66
CA GLU A 87 2.97 7.53 -16.83
C GLU A 87 4.45 7.95 -16.82
N GLU A 88 4.71 9.25 -16.91
CA GLU A 88 6.04 9.88 -16.95
C GLU A 88 5.98 11.31 -16.36
N PRO A 89 7.13 11.97 -16.05
CA PRO A 89 7.14 13.40 -15.73
C PRO A 89 6.58 14.22 -16.89
N LEU A 90 5.82 15.26 -16.59
CA LEU A 90 5.31 16.19 -17.58
C LEU A 90 6.47 16.94 -18.24
N LEU A 91 6.48 16.97 -19.58
CA LEU A 91 7.50 17.62 -20.38
C LEU A 91 6.94 18.84 -21.12
N ASP A 92 7.74 19.90 -21.21
CA ASP A 92 7.43 21.09 -21.98
C ASP A 92 7.72 20.91 -23.49
N ALA A 93 7.55 21.98 -24.28
CA ALA A 93 7.79 21.97 -25.73
C ALA A 93 9.28 21.79 -26.14
N ARG A 94 10.23 21.89 -25.21
CA ARG A 94 11.65 21.56 -25.40
C ARG A 94 11.99 20.15 -24.93
N GLY A 95 11.06 19.50 -24.23
CA GLY A 95 11.28 18.25 -23.53
C GLY A 95 12.14 18.42 -22.28
N GLU A 96 12.03 19.59 -21.62
CA GLU A 96 12.47 19.87 -20.26
C GLU A 96 11.31 19.49 -19.30
N GLU A 97 11.62 19.03 -18.08
CA GLU A 97 10.59 18.66 -17.10
C GLU A 97 9.86 19.91 -16.58
N VAL A 98 8.54 19.81 -16.38
CA VAL A 98 7.72 20.91 -15.88
C VAL A 98 7.66 20.87 -14.36
N TRP A 99 7.98 22.01 -13.74
CA TRP A 99 7.93 22.23 -12.29
C TRP A 99 7.02 23.42 -11.99
N ILE A 100 6.22 23.33 -10.92
CA ILE A 100 5.38 24.43 -10.42
C ILE A 100 5.85 24.77 -9.01
N GLY A 101 6.63 25.85 -8.89
CA GLY A 101 7.51 26.00 -7.72
C GLY A 101 8.49 24.82 -7.69
N ASP A 102 8.64 24.20 -6.52
CA ASP A 102 9.51 23.03 -6.33
C ASP A 102 8.78 21.69 -6.60
N GLN A 103 7.52 21.72 -7.06
CA GLN A 103 6.70 20.52 -7.27
C GLN A 103 6.82 19.98 -8.71
N PRO A 104 7.37 18.77 -8.93
CA PRO A 104 7.48 18.16 -10.25
C PRO A 104 6.10 17.75 -10.76
N GLN A 105 5.80 18.08 -12.01
CA GLN A 105 4.53 17.73 -12.63
C GLN A 105 4.62 16.36 -13.32
N ALA A 106 3.52 15.60 -13.33
CA ALA A 106 3.47 14.25 -13.86
C ALA A 106 2.24 14.04 -14.76
N VAL A 107 2.39 13.22 -15.80
CA VAL A 107 1.27 12.78 -16.63
C VAL A 107 0.49 11.72 -15.86
N ARG A 108 -0.71 12.06 -15.40
CA ARG A 108 -1.64 11.12 -14.73
C ARG A 108 -2.25 10.15 -15.75
N THR A 109 -2.33 8.88 -15.38
CA THR A 109 -3.11 7.85 -16.09
C THR A 109 -4.61 8.19 -16.05
N ARG A 110 -5.37 7.80 -17.08
CA ARG A 110 -6.82 8.00 -17.10
C ARG A 110 -7.58 6.84 -16.47
N ASP A 111 -8.61 7.17 -15.70
CA ASP A 111 -9.78 6.32 -15.56
C ASP A 111 -10.71 6.56 -16.77
N LEU A 112 -11.44 5.53 -17.20
CA LEU A 112 -12.27 5.56 -18.40
C LEU A 112 -13.76 5.27 -18.15
N LEU A 113 -14.16 4.90 -16.94
CA LEU A 113 -15.51 4.35 -16.66
C LEU A 113 -16.24 5.14 -15.57
N TYR A 114 -17.45 5.63 -15.84
CA TYR A 114 -18.31 6.22 -14.80
C TYR A 114 -18.96 5.11 -13.99
N ASP A 115 -19.60 4.18 -14.71
CA ASP A 115 -20.07 2.91 -14.18
C ASP A 115 -20.45 1.86 -15.24
N ALA A 116 -20.45 0.59 -14.82
CA ALA A 116 -21.07 -0.50 -15.55
C ALA A 116 -21.71 -1.52 -14.59
N TYR A 117 -22.90 -1.99 -14.93
CA TYR A 117 -23.70 -2.90 -14.09
C TYR A 117 -24.79 -3.63 -14.89
N PHE A 118 -25.38 -4.64 -14.27
CA PHE A 118 -26.46 -5.43 -14.85
C PHE A 118 -27.85 -4.95 -14.41
N GLY A 119 -28.88 -5.32 -15.18
CA GLY A 119 -30.30 -5.19 -14.86
C GLY A 119 -31.04 -6.51 -15.07
N LEU A 120 -32.27 -6.62 -14.54
CA LEU A 120 -33.10 -7.81 -14.64
C LEU A 120 -34.58 -7.47 -14.84
N ARG A 121 -35.22 -8.12 -15.82
CA ARG A 121 -36.67 -8.26 -15.97
C ARG A 121 -37.11 -9.61 -15.41
N SER A 122 -38.08 -9.59 -14.50
CA SER A 122 -38.71 -10.79 -13.93
C SER A 122 -40.01 -10.42 -13.19
N GLY A 123 -40.99 -11.33 -13.19
CA GLY A 123 -42.25 -11.10 -12.46
C GLY A 123 -43.08 -9.92 -12.99
N GLY A 124 -42.97 -9.60 -14.28
CA GLY A 124 -43.73 -8.51 -14.91
C GLY A 124 -43.20 -7.09 -14.69
N ALA A 125 -41.97 -6.94 -14.19
CA ALA A 125 -41.28 -5.65 -14.06
C ALA A 125 -39.79 -5.79 -14.38
N GLN A 126 -39.14 -4.70 -14.77
CA GLN A 126 -37.68 -4.62 -14.94
C GLN A 126 -37.04 -3.61 -13.98
N ARG A 127 -35.74 -3.74 -13.72
CA ARG A 127 -34.97 -2.85 -12.83
C ARG A 127 -33.47 -2.99 -13.04
N TRP A 128 -32.71 -1.95 -12.73
CA TRP A 128 -31.26 -2.06 -12.57
C TRP A 128 -30.91 -2.78 -11.25
N LEU A 129 -29.88 -3.63 -11.26
CA LEU A 129 -29.47 -4.35 -10.05
C LEU A 129 -28.76 -3.43 -9.05
N THR A 130 -28.31 -2.23 -9.45
CA THR A 130 -27.84 -1.19 -8.52
C THR A 130 -28.88 -0.79 -7.47
N GLY A 131 -30.18 -0.97 -7.74
CA GLY A 131 -31.28 -0.77 -6.79
C GLY A 131 -31.60 -1.98 -5.91
N VAL A 132 -30.87 -3.09 -6.03
CA VAL A 132 -31.11 -4.34 -5.30
C VAL A 132 -30.04 -4.53 -4.21
N PRO A 133 -30.38 -4.93 -2.96
CA PRO A 133 -29.38 -5.16 -1.92
C PRO A 133 -28.36 -6.25 -2.31
N VAL A 134 -27.09 -5.98 -2.05
CA VAL A 134 -25.99 -6.94 -2.20
C VAL A 134 -25.93 -7.88 -1.00
N ASP A 135 -25.81 -9.18 -1.26
CA ASP A 135 -25.47 -10.19 -0.25
C ASP A 135 -23.95 -10.14 -0.02
N PHE A 136 -23.52 -9.37 0.97
CA PHE A 136 -22.11 -9.19 1.32
C PHE A 136 -21.43 -10.47 1.83
N ASP A 137 -22.17 -11.49 2.29
CA ASP A 137 -21.58 -12.74 2.82
C ASP A 137 -21.37 -13.80 1.72
N ALA A 138 -22.13 -13.69 0.63
CA ALA A 138 -21.98 -14.46 -0.61
C ALA A 138 -21.10 -13.77 -1.68
N SER A 139 -20.79 -12.48 -1.51
CA SER A 139 -19.90 -11.70 -2.40
C SER A 139 -18.42 -11.78 -1.96
N GLY A 140 -17.49 -11.34 -2.81
CA GLY A 140 -16.05 -11.35 -2.52
C GLY A 140 -15.19 -11.69 -3.74
N TYR A 141 -14.24 -12.63 -3.60
CA TYR A 141 -13.51 -13.22 -4.71
C TYR A 141 -13.93 -14.69 -4.92
N ALA A 142 -14.07 -15.10 -6.17
CA ALA A 142 -14.41 -16.46 -6.54
C ALA A 142 -13.33 -17.45 -6.07
N GLY A 143 -13.77 -18.64 -5.65
CA GLY A 143 -12.89 -19.75 -5.31
C GLY A 143 -12.09 -20.25 -6.51
N TRP A 144 -10.79 -20.44 -6.33
CA TRP A 144 -9.90 -21.06 -7.34
C TRP A 144 -10.21 -22.55 -7.59
N THR A 145 -10.91 -23.18 -6.65
CA THR A 145 -11.49 -24.52 -6.75
C THR A 145 -12.80 -24.57 -5.95
N ASP A 146 -13.64 -25.57 -6.22
CA ASP A 146 -14.96 -25.71 -5.59
C ASP A 146 -14.87 -25.78 -4.06
N GLY A 147 -15.68 -24.96 -3.38
CA GLY A 147 -15.75 -24.89 -1.92
C GLY A 147 -14.79 -23.90 -1.26
N GLU A 148 -13.76 -23.42 -1.96
CA GLU A 148 -12.83 -22.40 -1.47
C GLU A 148 -13.38 -20.97 -1.65
N ARG A 149 -12.86 -20.01 -0.86
CA ARG A 149 -13.08 -18.57 -1.05
C ARG A 149 -11.78 -17.92 -1.53
N GLY A 150 -11.86 -17.05 -2.54
CA GLY A 150 -10.69 -16.40 -3.13
C GLY A 150 -9.69 -17.37 -3.79
N GLY A 151 -8.43 -16.93 -3.86
CA GLY A 151 -7.39 -17.54 -4.69
C GLY A 151 -7.49 -17.16 -6.18
N THR A 152 -8.36 -16.20 -6.54
CA THR A 152 -8.51 -15.70 -7.91
C THR A 152 -8.62 -14.17 -7.93
N GLY A 153 -8.34 -13.57 -9.09
CA GLY A 153 -8.64 -12.16 -9.38
C GLY A 153 -10.08 -11.94 -9.86
N VAL A 154 -10.97 -12.93 -9.72
CA VAL A 154 -12.36 -12.84 -10.18
C VAL A 154 -13.23 -12.36 -9.04
N VAL A 155 -13.64 -11.10 -9.11
CA VAL A 155 -14.52 -10.47 -8.12
C VAL A 155 -15.96 -10.97 -8.34
N THR A 156 -16.69 -11.21 -7.25
CA THR A 156 -18.07 -11.68 -7.27
C THR A 156 -19.02 -10.77 -6.48
N MET A 157 -20.21 -10.57 -7.02
CA MET A 157 -21.31 -9.85 -6.36
C MET A 157 -22.60 -10.65 -6.50
N VAL A 158 -23.26 -10.93 -5.38
CA VAL A 158 -24.49 -11.72 -5.35
C VAL A 158 -25.67 -10.84 -4.93
N GLN A 159 -26.74 -10.87 -5.72
CA GLN A 159 -27.98 -10.13 -5.48
C GLN A 159 -29.17 -11.05 -5.75
N ARG A 160 -30.33 -10.79 -5.14
CA ARG A 160 -31.54 -11.61 -5.32
C ARG A 160 -32.77 -10.77 -5.67
N VAL A 161 -33.53 -11.25 -6.64
CA VAL A 161 -34.77 -10.63 -7.13
C VAL A 161 -35.89 -11.66 -7.06
N GLY A 162 -36.60 -11.67 -5.93
CA GLY A 162 -37.49 -12.78 -5.58
C GLY A 162 -36.70 -14.08 -5.46
N ASP A 163 -37.14 -15.11 -6.18
CA ASP A 163 -36.52 -16.44 -6.21
C ASP A 163 -35.32 -16.54 -7.18
N LEU A 164 -35.01 -15.49 -7.94
CA LEU A 164 -33.85 -15.44 -8.84
C LEU A 164 -32.61 -14.94 -8.11
N GLU A 165 -31.55 -15.74 -8.09
CA GLU A 165 -30.21 -15.30 -7.67
C GLU A 165 -29.39 -14.86 -8.89
N CYS A 166 -28.85 -13.64 -8.82
CA CYS A 166 -27.95 -13.05 -9.79
C CYS A 166 -26.53 -13.05 -9.20
N ALA A 167 -25.74 -14.07 -9.53
CA ALA A 167 -24.32 -14.13 -9.21
C ALA A 167 -23.53 -13.48 -10.35
N GLN A 168 -22.94 -12.31 -10.08
CA GLN A 168 -22.16 -11.53 -11.04
C GLN A 168 -20.66 -11.72 -10.81
N PHE A 169 -19.89 -11.65 -11.89
CA PHE A 169 -18.45 -11.91 -11.95
C PHE A 169 -17.76 -10.78 -12.72
N PHE A 170 -16.71 -10.20 -12.15
CA PHE A 170 -15.98 -9.07 -12.73
C PHE A 170 -14.47 -9.30 -12.63
N PHE A 171 -13.75 -9.17 -13.74
CA PHE A 171 -12.29 -9.36 -13.74
C PHE A 171 -11.57 -8.74 -14.95
N ALA A 172 -10.30 -8.38 -14.77
CA ALA A 172 -9.38 -8.10 -15.86
C ALA A 172 -8.69 -9.42 -16.29
N PRO A 173 -8.89 -9.91 -17.53
CA PRO A 173 -8.44 -11.26 -17.90
C PRO A 173 -6.92 -11.39 -17.96
N GLN A 174 -6.38 -12.38 -17.24
CA GLN A 174 -4.95 -12.74 -17.28
C GLN A 174 -4.48 -13.20 -18.68
N GLY A 175 -5.41 -13.64 -19.55
CA GLY A 175 -5.15 -14.05 -20.93
C GLY A 175 -5.26 -12.93 -21.98
N LEU A 176 -5.64 -11.71 -21.60
CA LEU A 176 -5.75 -10.55 -22.51
C LEU A 176 -4.52 -9.66 -22.33
N GLY A 177 -3.75 -9.45 -23.41
CA GLY A 177 -2.49 -8.70 -23.40
C GLY A 177 -2.60 -7.17 -23.47
N GLN A 178 -3.71 -6.60 -23.00
CA GLN A 178 -3.98 -5.15 -22.98
C GLN A 178 -4.99 -4.81 -21.88
N ALA A 179 -5.22 -3.51 -21.63
CA ALA A 179 -6.27 -3.07 -20.72
C ALA A 179 -7.65 -3.54 -21.20
N GLY A 180 -8.39 -4.21 -20.31
CA GLY A 180 -9.71 -4.77 -20.59
C GLY A 180 -10.27 -5.52 -19.40
N PHE A 181 -11.58 -5.75 -19.41
CA PHE A 181 -12.28 -6.45 -18.34
C PHE A 181 -13.44 -7.29 -18.88
N VAL A 182 -13.97 -8.19 -18.06
CA VAL A 182 -15.20 -8.95 -18.33
C VAL A 182 -16.18 -8.65 -17.21
N MET A 183 -17.45 -8.45 -17.57
CA MET A 183 -18.58 -8.56 -16.65
C MET A 183 -19.46 -9.74 -17.11
N ALA A 184 -19.80 -10.64 -16.20
CA ALA A 184 -20.68 -11.77 -16.47
C ALA A 184 -21.70 -11.94 -15.34
N MET A 185 -22.86 -12.50 -15.65
CA MET A 185 -23.91 -12.80 -14.67
C MET A 185 -24.50 -14.18 -14.92
N ARG A 186 -24.53 -15.00 -13.87
CA ARG A 186 -25.36 -16.21 -13.78
C ARG A 186 -26.67 -15.86 -13.10
N ILE A 187 -27.78 -16.07 -13.81
CA ILE A 187 -29.13 -16.01 -13.25
C ILE A 187 -29.56 -17.45 -12.95
N GLU A 188 -29.94 -17.72 -11.71
CA GLU A 188 -30.34 -19.05 -11.22
C GLU A 188 -31.69 -18.96 -10.50
N ASN A 189 -32.66 -19.77 -10.91
CA ASN A 189 -33.94 -19.85 -10.20
C ASN A 189 -33.85 -20.82 -9.01
N ARG A 190 -33.93 -20.28 -7.79
CA ARG A 190 -33.91 -21.05 -6.53
C ARG A 190 -35.29 -21.31 -5.94
N GLY A 191 -36.35 -20.85 -6.62
CA GLY A 191 -37.73 -21.09 -6.25
C GLY A 191 -38.21 -22.51 -6.59
N ALA A 192 -39.38 -22.87 -6.06
CA ALA A 192 -40.06 -24.11 -6.39
C ALA A 192 -40.88 -24.03 -7.70
N GLU A 193 -41.15 -22.81 -8.18
CA GLU A 193 -41.94 -22.51 -9.37
C GLU A 193 -41.04 -21.95 -10.49
N ALA A 194 -41.56 -21.92 -11.72
CA ALA A 194 -40.82 -21.34 -12.84
C ALA A 194 -40.96 -19.81 -12.88
N ALA A 195 -39.84 -19.12 -13.17
CA ALA A 195 -39.85 -17.71 -13.51
C ALA A 195 -40.07 -17.53 -15.02
N GLU A 196 -41.13 -16.82 -15.39
CA GLU A 196 -41.52 -16.56 -16.78
C GLU A 196 -41.09 -15.15 -17.23
N GLY A 197 -40.79 -14.99 -18.53
CA GLY A 197 -40.48 -13.70 -19.14
C GLY A 197 -39.20 -13.04 -18.60
N VAL A 198 -38.21 -13.85 -18.24
CA VAL A 198 -36.95 -13.37 -17.68
C VAL A 198 -36.10 -12.76 -18.78
N SER A 199 -35.57 -11.57 -18.55
CA SER A 199 -34.59 -10.94 -19.43
C SER A 199 -33.50 -10.29 -18.59
N ALA A 200 -32.27 -10.26 -19.09
CA ALA A 200 -31.16 -9.56 -18.44
C ALA A 200 -30.75 -8.35 -19.29
N PHE A 201 -30.18 -7.34 -18.63
CA PHE A 201 -29.65 -6.14 -19.27
C PHE A 201 -28.23 -5.88 -18.79
N SER A 202 -27.40 -5.21 -19.59
CA SER A 202 -26.19 -4.53 -19.12
C SER A 202 -26.24 -3.07 -19.53
N LEU A 203 -25.62 -2.21 -18.71
CA LEU A 203 -25.37 -0.80 -19.04
C LEU A 203 -23.86 -0.55 -18.95
N HIS A 204 -23.31 0.19 -19.91
CA HIS A 204 -21.93 0.64 -19.92
C HIS A 204 -21.91 2.15 -20.18
N ASN A 205 -21.23 2.88 -19.31
CA ASN A 205 -21.20 4.33 -19.24
C ASN A 205 -19.75 4.75 -19.03
N PHE A 206 -19.03 5.00 -20.13
CA PHE A 206 -17.62 5.42 -20.10
C PHE A 206 -17.52 6.95 -20.02
N HIS A 207 -16.33 7.45 -19.72
CA HIS A 207 -15.96 8.86 -19.90
C HIS A 207 -14.69 8.89 -20.74
N LEU A 208 -14.83 9.10 -22.05
CA LEU A 208 -13.70 9.03 -22.99
C LEU A 208 -13.20 10.41 -23.44
N GLY A 209 -13.60 11.48 -22.75
CA GLY A 209 -13.37 12.88 -23.11
C GLY A 209 -11.98 13.45 -22.77
N PHE A 210 -11.96 14.78 -22.60
CA PHE A 210 -10.75 15.58 -22.37
C PHE A 210 -10.35 15.65 -20.89
N GLY A 211 -9.26 14.98 -20.51
CA GLY A 211 -8.66 15.24 -19.21
C GLY A 211 -7.61 14.23 -18.78
N ARG A 212 -6.79 14.67 -17.82
CA ARG A 212 -5.94 13.84 -16.94
C ARG A 212 -5.95 14.41 -15.50
N PRO A 213 -7.13 14.71 -14.90
CA PRO A 213 -7.22 15.41 -13.62
C PRO A 213 -6.75 14.56 -12.42
N GLY A 214 -6.82 13.24 -12.54
CA GLY A 214 -6.47 12.29 -11.49
C GLY A 214 -6.95 10.89 -11.85
N VAL A 215 -6.48 9.88 -11.12
CA VAL A 215 -6.70 8.45 -11.45
C VAL A 215 -7.98 7.86 -10.88
N MET A 216 -8.76 8.71 -10.21
CA MET A 216 -10.10 8.46 -9.64
C MET A 216 -11.03 9.65 -9.98
N SER A 217 -10.75 10.37 -11.08
CA SER A 217 -11.40 11.63 -11.43
C SER A 217 -11.85 11.62 -12.88
N ASP A 218 -13.17 11.83 -13.07
CA ASP A 218 -13.86 11.88 -14.35
C ASP A 218 -13.09 12.71 -15.40
N ILE A 219 -12.75 12.13 -16.57
CA ILE A 219 -12.10 12.85 -17.69
C ILE A 219 -13.12 13.49 -18.65
N GLY A 220 -14.41 13.47 -18.27
CA GLY A 220 -15.50 14.01 -19.06
C GLY A 220 -15.83 13.19 -20.31
N GLU A 221 -16.78 13.70 -21.07
CA GLU A 221 -17.57 12.93 -22.06
C GLU A 221 -17.53 13.57 -23.47
N SER A 222 -16.57 14.48 -23.68
CA SER A 222 -16.54 15.36 -24.87
C SER A 222 -16.28 14.62 -26.19
N GLY A 223 -17.25 14.72 -27.10
CA GLY A 223 -17.10 14.24 -28.48
C GLY A 223 -17.29 12.74 -28.65
N GLU A 224 -17.99 12.10 -27.72
CA GLU A 224 -18.29 10.66 -27.76
C GLU A 224 -19.06 10.24 -29.01
N THR A 225 -18.57 9.15 -29.61
CA THR A 225 -19.19 8.47 -30.74
C THR A 225 -19.36 6.99 -30.40
N LEU A 226 -20.54 6.45 -30.68
CA LEU A 226 -20.86 5.06 -30.44
C LEU A 226 -21.38 4.40 -31.72
N VAL A 227 -20.88 3.21 -32.05
CA VAL A 227 -21.29 2.44 -33.21
C VAL A 227 -21.55 1.00 -32.79
N TYR A 228 -22.62 0.38 -33.31
CA TYR A 228 -22.83 -1.07 -33.21
C TYR A 228 -22.33 -1.79 -34.47
N ASP A 229 -21.43 -2.76 -34.28
CA ASP A 229 -20.89 -3.64 -35.33
C ASP A 229 -21.39 -5.08 -35.14
N GLY A 230 -22.37 -5.44 -35.97
CA GLY A 230 -22.85 -6.82 -36.14
C GLY A 230 -22.12 -7.61 -37.24
N SER A 231 -21.08 -7.05 -37.87
CA SER A 231 -20.39 -7.70 -38.99
C SER A 231 -19.59 -8.93 -38.53
N ALA A 232 -19.37 -9.88 -39.45
CA ALA A 232 -18.72 -11.16 -39.16
C ALA A 232 -19.35 -11.99 -38.00
N GLY A 233 -20.58 -11.68 -37.57
CA GLY A 233 -21.23 -12.32 -36.42
C GLY A 233 -20.80 -11.77 -35.06
N ARG A 234 -20.07 -10.65 -35.04
CA ARG A 234 -19.74 -9.88 -33.83
C ARG A 234 -21.00 -9.22 -33.25
N ARG A 235 -20.87 -8.71 -32.04
CA ARG A 235 -21.94 -8.07 -31.25
C ARG A 235 -21.30 -6.95 -30.44
N ASP A 236 -20.66 -6.05 -31.16
CA ASP A 236 -19.67 -5.13 -30.60
C ASP A 236 -20.26 -3.71 -30.58
N PHE A 237 -20.30 -3.07 -29.42
CA PHE A 237 -20.31 -1.62 -29.37
C PHE A 237 -18.87 -1.12 -29.46
N LEU A 238 -18.64 -0.09 -30.26
CA LEU A 238 -17.38 0.61 -30.40
C LEU A 238 -17.60 2.06 -29.97
N GLU A 239 -17.03 2.41 -28.83
CA GLU A 239 -17.11 3.74 -28.25
C GLU A 239 -15.77 4.46 -28.42
N ARG A 240 -15.80 5.69 -28.92
CA ARG A 240 -14.62 6.47 -29.32
C ARG A 240 -14.78 7.94 -28.99
N ALA A 241 -13.77 8.50 -28.32
CA ALA A 241 -13.56 9.93 -28.11
C ALA A 241 -12.06 10.21 -27.88
N PHE A 242 -11.69 11.32 -27.23
CA PHE A 242 -10.28 11.72 -27.05
C PHE A 242 -9.40 10.65 -26.38
N ALA A 243 -9.95 9.86 -25.46
CA ALA A 243 -9.24 8.88 -24.66
C ALA A 243 -8.89 7.56 -25.36
N GLY A 244 -9.38 7.35 -26.59
CA GLY A 244 -9.11 6.16 -27.39
C GLY A 244 -10.39 5.48 -27.87
N VAL A 245 -10.30 4.16 -28.02
CA VAL A 245 -11.43 3.28 -28.35
C VAL A 245 -11.65 2.24 -27.26
N VAL A 246 -12.90 2.03 -26.87
CA VAL A 246 -13.34 0.87 -26.10
C VAL A 246 -14.24 0.01 -26.99
N VAL A 247 -14.00 -1.29 -27.02
CA VAL A 247 -14.90 -2.26 -27.67
C VAL A 247 -15.58 -3.09 -26.59
N ALA A 248 -16.92 -3.11 -26.58
CA ALA A 248 -17.75 -3.88 -25.66
C ALA A 248 -18.50 -4.98 -26.43
N ARG A 249 -18.13 -6.25 -26.22
CA ARG A 249 -18.66 -7.41 -26.96
C ARG A 249 -19.56 -8.29 -26.11
N ALA A 250 -20.80 -8.48 -26.53
CA ALA A 250 -21.71 -9.43 -25.89
C ALA A 250 -21.28 -10.90 -26.13
N LEU A 251 -21.15 -11.69 -25.06
CA LEU A 251 -20.68 -13.08 -25.10
C LEU A 251 -21.77 -14.06 -25.58
N GLU A 252 -23.03 -13.75 -25.27
CA GLU A 252 -24.23 -14.48 -25.72
C GLU A 252 -24.98 -13.70 -26.84
N PRO A 253 -25.79 -14.39 -27.66
CA PRO A 253 -26.69 -13.73 -28.60
C PRO A 253 -27.64 -12.76 -27.89
N VAL A 254 -27.58 -11.48 -28.25
CA VAL A 254 -28.45 -10.43 -27.71
C VAL A 254 -29.81 -10.41 -28.41
N ALA A 255 -30.85 -10.06 -27.66
CA ALA A 255 -32.19 -9.79 -28.17
C ALA A 255 -32.36 -8.31 -28.59
N ARG A 256 -31.64 -7.39 -27.90
CA ARG A 256 -31.51 -5.97 -28.27
C ARG A 256 -30.11 -5.42 -28.02
N HIS A 257 -29.74 -4.39 -28.78
CA HIS A 257 -28.50 -3.63 -28.65
C HIS A 257 -28.79 -2.12 -28.74
N GLY A 258 -29.10 -1.49 -27.61
CA GLY A 258 -29.51 -0.09 -27.54
C GLY A 258 -28.41 0.89 -27.15
N ALA A 259 -28.62 2.15 -27.51
CA ALA A 259 -27.76 3.25 -27.10
C ALA A 259 -28.59 4.52 -26.86
N SER A 260 -28.13 5.37 -25.95
CA SER A 260 -28.75 6.68 -25.71
C SER A 260 -27.78 7.65 -25.04
N HIS A 261 -28.16 8.91 -24.92
CA HIS A 261 -27.47 9.94 -24.16
C HIS A 261 -28.48 10.72 -23.31
N ALA A 262 -28.02 11.65 -22.47
CA ALA A 262 -28.90 12.44 -21.58
C ALA A 262 -30.03 13.22 -22.30
N GLY A 263 -29.87 13.52 -23.59
CA GLY A 263 -30.86 14.20 -24.42
C GLY A 263 -31.80 13.27 -25.21
N SER A 264 -31.65 11.95 -25.12
CA SER A 264 -32.53 11.00 -25.83
C SER A 264 -33.95 10.99 -25.25
N PRO A 265 -35.00 10.86 -26.09
CA PRO A 265 -36.38 10.70 -25.62
C PRO A 265 -36.55 9.54 -24.62
N PRO A 266 -37.46 9.62 -23.63
CA PRO A 266 -37.60 8.57 -22.59
C PRO A 266 -37.86 7.16 -23.14
N ASP A 267 -38.58 7.07 -24.26
CA ASP A 267 -38.90 5.82 -24.99
C ASP A 267 -37.74 5.27 -25.84
N LEU A 268 -36.65 6.03 -25.97
CA LEU A 268 -35.39 5.61 -26.59
C LEU A 268 -34.22 5.56 -25.60
N ASN A 269 -34.38 6.08 -24.39
CA ASN A 269 -33.33 6.16 -23.38
C ASN A 269 -33.18 4.82 -22.64
N VAL A 270 -32.09 4.09 -22.89
CA VAL A 270 -31.92 2.71 -22.40
C VAL A 270 -31.89 2.62 -20.87
N TYR A 271 -31.37 3.65 -20.19
CA TYR A 271 -31.42 3.73 -18.73
C TYR A 271 -32.86 3.85 -18.23
N ARG A 272 -33.63 4.79 -18.78
CA ARG A 272 -35.02 5.07 -18.36
C ARG A 272 -35.95 3.90 -18.62
N ILE A 273 -35.84 3.27 -19.78
CA ILE A 273 -36.65 2.09 -20.14
C ILE A 273 -36.56 1.02 -19.04
N VAL A 274 -35.37 0.78 -18.49
CA VAL A 274 -35.18 -0.22 -17.43
C VAL A 274 -35.53 0.32 -16.03
N GLU A 275 -35.18 1.57 -15.74
CA GLU A 275 -35.40 2.23 -14.44
C GLU A 275 -36.90 2.46 -14.13
N ASP A 276 -37.70 2.80 -15.14
CA ASP A 276 -39.12 3.14 -14.99
C ASP A 276 -40.01 1.91 -14.62
N GLY A 277 -39.43 0.73 -14.45
CA GLY A 277 -40.07 -0.44 -13.85
C GLY A 277 -40.94 -1.29 -14.79
N GLY A 278 -41.03 -0.91 -16.07
CA GLY A 278 -41.96 -1.49 -17.04
C GLY A 278 -41.61 -2.90 -17.56
N VAL A 279 -42.03 -3.17 -18.81
CA VAL A 279 -41.71 -4.41 -19.55
C VAL A 279 -41.29 -4.12 -21.00
N ALA A 280 -40.94 -2.87 -21.31
CA ALA A 280 -40.49 -2.49 -22.65
C ALA A 280 -39.10 -3.07 -22.93
N ASP A 281 -38.90 -3.58 -24.13
CA ASP A 281 -37.58 -3.93 -24.64
C ASP A 281 -36.77 -2.66 -24.94
N LEU A 282 -35.44 -2.76 -24.93
CA LEU A 282 -34.58 -1.69 -25.43
C LEU A 282 -34.81 -1.46 -26.94
N PRO A 283 -34.64 -0.24 -27.47
CA PRO A 283 -34.52 -0.02 -28.90
C PRO A 283 -33.20 -0.62 -29.42
N ASP A 284 -33.17 -0.95 -30.71
CA ASP A 284 -31.94 -1.37 -31.40
C ASP A 284 -31.25 -0.16 -32.05
N LEU A 285 -29.95 0.00 -31.82
CA LEU A 285 -29.06 0.88 -32.58
C LEU A 285 -28.55 0.12 -33.81
N ASP A 286 -29.08 0.47 -34.98
CA ASP A 286 -28.56 0.01 -36.27
C ASP A 286 -27.51 1.01 -36.81
N GLY A 287 -26.22 0.67 -36.66
CA GLY A 287 -25.11 1.49 -37.15
C GLY A 287 -24.57 2.48 -36.11
N SER A 288 -24.42 3.75 -36.50
CA SER A 288 -23.82 4.80 -35.66
C SER A 288 -24.87 5.64 -34.95
N ALA A 289 -24.69 5.85 -33.64
CA ALA A 289 -25.40 6.89 -32.91
C ALA A 289 -24.91 8.29 -33.34
N PRO A 290 -25.72 9.34 -33.18
CA PRO A 290 -25.23 10.72 -33.27
C PRO A 290 -24.09 10.96 -32.28
N THR A 291 -23.09 11.76 -32.64
CA THR A 291 -22.09 12.26 -31.68
C THR A 291 -22.79 13.01 -30.56
N ALA A 292 -22.61 12.55 -29.33
CA ALA A 292 -23.26 13.11 -28.16
C ALA A 292 -22.47 12.82 -26.89
N ASP A 293 -22.20 13.86 -26.13
CA ASP A 293 -21.63 13.78 -24.79
C ASP A 293 -22.58 13.02 -23.84
N GLY A 294 -22.01 12.16 -22.99
CA GLY A 294 -22.75 11.36 -22.01
C GLY A 294 -23.46 10.18 -22.68
N SER A 295 -22.76 9.51 -23.59
CA SER A 295 -23.27 8.35 -24.30
C SER A 295 -23.24 7.09 -23.43
N VAL A 296 -24.31 6.30 -23.48
CA VAL A 296 -24.40 5.00 -22.80
C VAL A 296 -24.83 3.92 -23.79
N SER A 297 -24.22 2.74 -23.67
CA SER A 297 -24.56 1.55 -24.43
C SER A 297 -25.19 0.48 -23.54
N ALA A 298 -26.09 -0.32 -24.11
CA ALA A 298 -26.79 -1.37 -23.36
C ALA A 298 -27.13 -2.58 -24.23
N PHE A 299 -26.97 -3.78 -23.65
CA PHE A 299 -27.47 -5.02 -24.23
C PHE A 299 -28.69 -5.53 -23.46
N GLN A 300 -29.58 -6.22 -24.17
CA GLN A 300 -30.65 -7.01 -23.58
C GLN A 300 -30.56 -8.45 -24.08
N TRP A 301 -30.69 -9.42 -23.17
CA TRP A 301 -30.84 -10.83 -23.48
C TRP A 301 -32.23 -11.31 -23.07
N ASP A 302 -32.96 -11.96 -23.97
CA ASP A 302 -34.17 -12.69 -23.61
C ASP A 302 -33.77 -14.10 -23.12
N LEU A 303 -34.07 -14.39 -21.85
CA LEU A 303 -33.79 -15.67 -21.21
C LEU A 303 -35.04 -16.56 -21.14
N GLY A 304 -36.21 -16.01 -21.50
CA GLY A 304 -37.49 -16.70 -21.54
C GLY A 304 -37.91 -17.25 -20.18
N ARG A 305 -38.07 -18.56 -20.11
CA ARG A 305 -38.52 -19.30 -18.92
C ARG A 305 -37.35 -19.95 -18.20
N LEU A 306 -37.27 -19.79 -16.89
CA LEU A 306 -36.36 -20.50 -16.00
C LEU A 306 -37.14 -21.41 -15.06
N GLY A 307 -37.03 -22.73 -15.24
CA GLY A 307 -37.56 -23.71 -14.29
C GLY A 307 -36.80 -23.75 -12.95
N PRO A 308 -37.31 -24.45 -11.93
CA PRO A 308 -36.62 -24.64 -10.65
C PRO A 308 -35.21 -25.23 -10.83
N GLY A 309 -34.21 -24.61 -10.23
CA GLY A 309 -32.79 -24.97 -10.36
C GLY A 309 -32.16 -24.66 -11.73
N GLU A 310 -32.92 -24.08 -12.66
CA GLU A 310 -32.40 -23.73 -13.98
C GLU A 310 -31.52 -22.48 -13.91
N ARG A 311 -30.44 -22.50 -14.70
CA ARG A 311 -29.48 -21.41 -14.80
C ARG A 311 -29.28 -20.93 -16.23
N ARG A 312 -29.05 -19.63 -16.39
CA ARG A 312 -28.61 -18.98 -17.64
C ARG A 312 -27.44 -18.04 -17.33
N TRP A 313 -26.69 -17.74 -18.37
CA TRP A 313 -25.54 -16.84 -18.30
C TRP A 313 -25.71 -15.74 -19.34
N VAL A 314 -25.21 -14.56 -18.99
CA VAL A 314 -25.01 -13.41 -19.88
C VAL A 314 -23.67 -12.76 -19.55
N GLY A 315 -23.04 -12.08 -20.49
CA GLY A 315 -21.85 -11.30 -20.21
C GLY A 315 -21.36 -10.42 -21.36
N VAL A 316 -20.44 -9.53 -21.01
CA VAL A 316 -19.80 -8.58 -21.92
C VAL A 316 -18.29 -8.58 -21.62
N ALA A 317 -17.49 -8.65 -22.68
CA ALA A 317 -16.05 -8.48 -22.61
C ALA A 317 -15.65 -7.14 -23.22
N PHE A 318 -14.71 -6.45 -22.56
CA PHE A 318 -14.24 -5.13 -22.91
C PHE A 318 -12.73 -5.14 -23.14
N ALA A 319 -12.27 -4.37 -24.11
CA ALA A 319 -10.86 -4.05 -24.29
C ALA A 319 -10.73 -2.60 -24.77
N HIS A 320 -9.63 -1.95 -24.41
CA HIS A 320 -9.32 -0.55 -24.75
C HIS A 320 -8.01 -0.44 -25.53
N HIS A 321 -7.92 0.58 -26.37
CA HIS A 321 -6.66 1.04 -26.94
C HIS A 321 -6.65 2.58 -26.98
N GLY A 322 -5.55 3.21 -26.57
CA GLY A 322 -5.44 4.66 -26.42
C GLY A 322 -5.45 5.48 -27.72
N ASP A 323 -5.40 4.82 -28.89
CA ASP A 323 -5.58 5.47 -30.19
C ASP A 323 -7.08 5.65 -30.50
N PRO A 324 -7.57 6.89 -30.67
CA PRO A 324 -8.95 7.16 -31.01
C PRO A 324 -9.24 7.03 -32.51
N SER A 325 -8.27 6.68 -33.36
CA SER A 325 -8.47 6.51 -34.80
C SER A 325 -9.53 5.45 -35.14
N HIS A 326 -10.01 5.48 -36.38
CA HIS A 326 -10.88 4.40 -36.89
C HIS A 326 -10.12 3.08 -37.07
N ASP A 327 -8.80 3.13 -37.24
CA ASP A 327 -7.95 1.98 -37.51
C ASP A 327 -7.58 1.19 -36.24
N ALA A 328 -7.72 1.81 -35.07
CA ALA A 328 -7.53 1.16 -33.77
C ALA A 328 -8.64 0.15 -33.41
N ALA A 329 -9.88 0.43 -33.82
CA ALA A 329 -11.03 -0.43 -33.52
C ALA A 329 -10.84 -1.90 -33.97
N PRO A 330 -10.44 -2.18 -35.22
CA PRO A 330 -10.10 -3.54 -35.67
C PRO A 330 -9.02 -4.25 -34.84
N LEU A 331 -8.05 -3.52 -34.28
CA LEU A 331 -6.99 -4.11 -33.43
C LEU A 331 -7.58 -4.62 -32.12
N VAL A 332 -8.44 -3.83 -31.47
CA VAL A 332 -9.12 -4.22 -30.23
C VAL A 332 -10.10 -5.36 -30.47
N GLN A 333 -10.86 -5.33 -31.57
CA GLN A 333 -11.73 -6.44 -31.96
C GLN A 333 -10.94 -7.74 -32.19
N SER A 334 -9.76 -7.65 -32.81
CA SER A 334 -8.87 -8.80 -33.07
C SER A 334 -8.30 -9.38 -31.77
N ALA A 335 -7.94 -8.53 -30.79
CA ALA A 335 -7.52 -8.99 -29.47
C ALA A 335 -8.65 -9.71 -28.72
N LEU A 336 -9.88 -9.21 -28.80
CA LEU A 336 -11.07 -9.89 -28.27
C LEU A 336 -11.39 -11.19 -29.03
N ASP A 337 -11.23 -11.23 -30.36
CA ASP A 337 -11.38 -12.45 -31.17
C ASP A 337 -10.40 -13.53 -30.68
N GLY A 338 -9.13 -13.17 -30.48
CA GLY A 338 -8.06 -14.06 -30.01
C GLY A 338 -8.22 -14.53 -28.56
N TYR A 339 -8.65 -13.64 -27.66
CA TYR A 339 -8.89 -13.99 -26.25
C TYR A 339 -10.15 -14.86 -26.07
N LEU A 340 -11.28 -14.47 -26.67
CA LEU A 340 -12.56 -15.13 -26.43
C LEU A 340 -12.70 -16.43 -27.23
N GLY A 341 -12.30 -16.42 -28.51
CA GLY A 341 -12.69 -17.45 -29.46
C GLY A 341 -14.22 -17.55 -29.57
N GLY A 342 -14.75 -18.77 -29.48
CA GLY A 342 -16.19 -19.04 -29.50
C GLY A 342 -16.84 -19.25 -28.12
N ARG A 343 -16.22 -18.77 -27.04
CA ARG A 343 -16.67 -19.00 -25.64
C ARG A 343 -17.78 -18.03 -25.22
N GLY A 344 -18.79 -18.53 -24.49
CA GLY A 344 -19.78 -17.71 -23.79
C GLY A 344 -19.29 -17.28 -22.41
N ALA A 345 -20.11 -16.55 -21.65
CA ALA A 345 -19.73 -16.03 -20.34
C ALA A 345 -19.40 -17.13 -19.33
N ALA A 346 -20.09 -18.28 -19.39
CA ALA A 346 -19.81 -19.43 -18.55
C ALA A 346 -18.39 -20.00 -18.78
N GLU A 347 -18.00 -20.20 -20.05
CA GLU A 347 -16.68 -20.73 -20.42
C GLU A 347 -15.56 -19.67 -20.29
N VAL A 348 -15.90 -18.38 -20.37
CA VAL A 348 -14.97 -17.28 -20.11
C VAL A 348 -14.65 -17.18 -18.62
N VAL A 349 -15.67 -17.17 -17.74
CA VAL A 349 -15.48 -17.17 -16.28
C VAL A 349 -14.75 -18.44 -15.81
N ALA A 350 -15.17 -19.62 -16.28
CA ALA A 350 -14.49 -20.87 -15.94
C ALA A 350 -13.02 -20.87 -16.41
N GLY A 351 -12.76 -20.39 -17.62
CA GLY A 351 -11.40 -20.30 -18.17
C GLY A 351 -10.46 -19.40 -17.34
N GLU A 352 -10.95 -18.27 -16.83
CA GLU A 352 -10.15 -17.41 -15.95
C GLU A 352 -9.87 -18.09 -14.59
N ILE A 353 -10.87 -18.75 -14.01
CA ILE A 353 -10.68 -19.53 -12.77
C ILE A 353 -9.68 -20.67 -13.01
N ASP A 354 -9.66 -21.30 -14.19
CA ASP A 354 -8.70 -22.35 -14.56
C ASP A 354 -7.26 -21.81 -14.70
N VAL A 355 -7.09 -20.58 -15.21
CA VAL A 355 -5.79 -19.87 -15.21
C VAL A 355 -5.30 -19.68 -13.78
N TYR A 356 -6.16 -19.17 -12.88
CA TYR A 356 -5.82 -19.04 -11.47
C TYR A 356 -5.58 -20.39 -10.79
N ARG A 357 -6.33 -21.45 -11.12
CA ARG A 357 -6.11 -22.79 -10.56
C ARG A 357 -4.74 -23.34 -10.93
N THR A 358 -4.29 -23.11 -12.16
CA THR A 358 -2.95 -23.48 -12.63
C THR A 358 -1.87 -22.71 -11.85
N PHE A 359 -2.05 -21.40 -11.67
CA PHE A 359 -1.17 -20.56 -10.84
C PHE A 359 -1.13 -21.02 -9.37
N GLN A 360 -2.29 -21.23 -8.74
CA GLN A 360 -2.44 -21.69 -7.36
C GLN A 360 -1.82 -23.07 -7.13
N GLY A 361 -1.86 -23.96 -8.13
CA GLY A 361 -1.21 -25.27 -8.10
C GLY A 361 0.33 -25.23 -8.09
N ALA A 362 0.93 -24.11 -8.50
CA ALA A 362 2.38 -23.91 -8.49
C ALA A 362 2.92 -23.25 -7.20
N LEU A 363 2.04 -22.69 -6.36
CA LEU A 363 2.45 -21.97 -5.15
C LEU A 363 2.97 -22.91 -4.05
N ARG A 364 4.05 -22.47 -3.39
CA ARG A 364 4.55 -23.05 -2.14
C ARG A 364 3.72 -22.48 -0.98
N VAL A 365 2.92 -23.34 -0.35
CA VAL A 365 2.19 -23.01 0.89
C VAL A 365 2.97 -23.57 2.10
N PRO A 366 3.22 -22.76 3.15
CA PRO A 366 3.86 -23.23 4.38
C PRO A 366 3.07 -24.38 5.02
N PRO A 367 3.68 -25.54 5.33
CA PRO A 367 2.97 -26.71 5.85
C PRO A 367 2.28 -26.51 7.23
N SER A 368 2.62 -25.47 8.00
CA SER A 368 1.88 -25.14 9.23
C SER A 368 0.64 -24.25 9.00
N ALA A 369 0.41 -23.76 7.78
CA ALA A 369 -0.71 -22.88 7.50
C ALA A 369 -2.05 -23.59 7.76
N THR A 370 -2.89 -22.97 8.59
CA THR A 370 -4.28 -23.38 8.75
C THR A 370 -5.07 -23.17 7.46
N PRO A 371 -6.28 -23.75 7.29
CA PRO A 371 -7.10 -23.51 6.10
C PRO A 371 -7.43 -22.02 5.88
N ALA A 372 -7.68 -21.26 6.96
CA ALA A 372 -7.96 -19.83 6.87
C ALA A 372 -6.73 -19.01 6.43
N GLU A 373 -5.56 -19.29 7.03
CA GLU A 373 -4.28 -18.69 6.60
C GLU A 373 -3.94 -19.06 5.17
N THR A 374 -4.24 -20.30 4.75
CA THR A 374 -4.05 -20.77 3.37
C THR A 374 -4.94 -19.98 2.40
N ALA A 375 -6.20 -19.73 2.73
CA ALA A 375 -7.10 -18.93 1.89
C ALA A 375 -6.58 -17.48 1.74
N LEU A 376 -6.17 -16.83 2.84
CA LEU A 376 -5.60 -15.48 2.78
C LEU A 376 -4.26 -15.44 2.04
N LEU A 377 -3.36 -16.41 2.27
CA LEU A 377 -2.07 -16.51 1.58
C LEU A 377 -2.25 -16.70 0.07
N ARG A 378 -3.22 -17.54 -0.33
CA ARG A 378 -3.55 -17.78 -1.73
C ARG A 378 -4.13 -16.55 -2.41
N GLN A 379 -4.93 -15.73 -1.70
CA GLN A 379 -5.34 -14.42 -2.22
C GLN A 379 -4.19 -13.42 -2.23
N SER A 380 -3.30 -13.44 -1.23
CA SER A 380 -2.11 -12.57 -1.18
C SER A 380 -1.19 -12.79 -2.39
N ALA A 381 -0.98 -14.05 -2.80
CA ALA A 381 -0.27 -14.40 -4.03
C ALA A 381 -0.96 -13.85 -5.29
N VAL A 382 -2.28 -13.80 -5.33
CA VAL A 382 -3.04 -13.15 -6.42
C VAL A 382 -2.84 -11.63 -6.38
N MET A 383 -2.90 -10.99 -5.22
CA MET A 383 -2.69 -9.54 -5.11
C MET A 383 -1.29 -9.15 -5.61
N LEU A 384 -0.24 -9.88 -5.22
CA LEU A 384 1.12 -9.73 -5.75
C LEU A 384 1.17 -9.87 -7.27
N ARG A 385 0.48 -10.87 -7.84
CA ARG A 385 0.42 -11.12 -9.29
C ARG A 385 -0.38 -10.05 -10.06
N MET A 386 -1.45 -9.52 -9.48
CA MET A 386 -2.29 -8.47 -10.08
C MET A 386 -1.61 -7.09 -10.02
N ALA A 387 -0.79 -6.84 -8.99
CA ALA A 387 -0.04 -5.60 -8.82
C ALA A 387 1.23 -5.50 -9.68
N GLN A 388 1.63 -6.58 -10.37
CA GLN A 388 2.78 -6.56 -11.26
C GLN A 388 2.42 -6.07 -12.67
N VAL A 389 3.09 -5.00 -13.12
CA VAL A 389 2.94 -4.47 -14.48
C VAL A 389 3.53 -5.43 -15.51
N ARG A 390 2.75 -5.67 -16.57
CA ARG A 390 3.10 -6.59 -17.67
C ARG A 390 3.34 -5.89 -18.99
N GLU A 391 2.83 -4.68 -19.17
CA GLU A 391 3.14 -3.89 -20.36
C GLU A 391 4.59 -3.37 -20.35
N GLY A 392 5.13 -3.19 -21.55
CA GLY A 392 6.38 -2.45 -21.80
C GLY A 392 6.28 -1.60 -23.07
N HIS A 393 5.06 -1.41 -23.58
CA HIS A 393 4.72 -0.55 -24.70
C HIS A 393 3.37 0.10 -24.45
N PHE A 394 3.26 1.39 -24.73
CA PHE A 394 2.02 2.16 -24.53
C PHE A 394 1.83 3.14 -25.70
N PHE A 395 0.58 3.39 -26.09
CA PHE A 395 0.27 4.31 -27.20
C PHE A 395 0.11 5.75 -26.68
N LEU A 396 0.91 6.67 -27.22
CA LEU A 396 0.84 8.09 -26.90
C LEU A 396 0.28 8.88 -28.09
N ARG A 397 -0.72 9.71 -27.81
CA ARG A 397 -1.20 10.74 -28.74
C ARG A 397 -0.22 11.92 -28.80
N GLU A 398 -0.30 12.66 -29.90
CA GLU A 398 0.27 13.99 -30.07
C GLU A 398 -0.35 15.05 -29.12
N HIS A 399 -1.43 14.69 -28.43
CA HIS A 399 -2.19 15.56 -27.53
C HIS A 399 -2.24 15.04 -26.09
N LEU A 400 -2.10 15.95 -25.11
CA LEU A 400 -1.95 15.59 -23.70
C LEU A 400 -3.29 15.42 -22.97
N THR A 401 -4.06 16.51 -22.78
CA THR A 401 -5.37 16.51 -22.12
C THR A 401 -6.52 16.90 -23.05
N ARG A 402 -6.24 17.65 -24.11
CA ARG A 402 -7.22 18.12 -25.11
C ARG A 402 -6.60 18.24 -26.50
N ASP A 403 -7.42 18.23 -27.55
CA ASP A 403 -6.90 18.42 -28.91
C ASP A 403 -6.23 19.79 -29.08
N GLY A 404 -5.09 19.81 -29.77
CA GLY A 404 -4.26 21.00 -29.97
C GLY A 404 -3.27 21.33 -28.84
N GLU A 405 -3.37 20.70 -27.66
CA GLU A 405 -2.36 20.81 -26.60
C GLU A 405 -1.23 19.79 -26.85
N PRO A 406 0.01 20.20 -27.18
CA PRO A 406 1.07 19.24 -27.55
C PRO A 406 1.46 18.32 -26.39
N ARG A 407 1.57 17.02 -26.65
CA ARG A 407 2.27 16.08 -25.77
C ARG A 407 3.72 15.90 -26.24
N ALA A 408 4.65 15.99 -25.30
CA ALA A 408 6.02 15.50 -25.46
C ALA A 408 6.21 14.19 -24.67
N THR A 409 7.22 13.41 -25.02
CA THR A 409 7.65 12.21 -24.28
C THR A 409 9.16 12.07 -24.35
N ARG A 410 9.76 11.38 -23.36
CA ARG A 410 11.19 11.01 -23.41
C ARG A 410 11.47 9.71 -24.15
N PHE A 411 10.44 8.91 -24.44
CA PHE A 411 10.58 7.55 -24.95
C PHE A 411 10.58 7.46 -26.48
N GLY A 412 11.34 6.50 -27.01
CA GLY A 412 11.31 6.10 -28.41
C GLY A 412 10.37 4.92 -28.67
N THR A 413 10.24 4.51 -29.93
CA THR A 413 9.51 3.29 -30.33
C THR A 413 10.26 1.99 -29.99
N THR A 414 11.51 2.10 -29.54
CA THR A 414 12.34 1.02 -29.00
C THR A 414 13.07 1.50 -27.74
N LEU A 415 13.39 0.59 -26.83
CA LEU A 415 14.05 0.93 -25.56
C LEU A 415 15.41 1.59 -25.81
N GLY A 416 15.57 2.83 -25.35
CA GLY A 416 16.79 3.62 -25.55
C GLY A 416 16.98 4.20 -26.95
N GLY A 417 15.97 4.12 -27.82
CA GLY A 417 15.95 4.85 -29.10
C GLY A 417 15.65 6.34 -28.94
N ASP A 418 15.80 7.10 -30.02
CA ASP A 418 15.46 8.53 -30.07
C ASP A 418 13.99 8.80 -29.71
N ARG A 419 13.71 9.97 -29.11
CA ARG A 419 12.35 10.42 -28.72
C ARG A 419 11.38 10.27 -29.89
N ALA A 420 10.26 9.59 -29.68
CA ALA A 420 9.28 9.33 -30.71
C ALA A 420 8.56 10.62 -31.16
N ALA A 421 8.34 10.76 -32.47
CA ALA A 421 7.37 11.72 -32.99
C ALA A 421 5.96 11.15 -32.77
N LEU A 422 5.12 11.88 -32.04
CA LEU A 422 3.76 11.44 -31.69
C LEU A 422 2.75 11.80 -32.80
N PRO A 423 1.66 11.02 -32.99
CA PRO A 423 1.28 9.84 -32.21
C PRO A 423 2.13 8.60 -32.50
N ALA A 424 2.44 7.81 -31.46
CA ALA A 424 3.26 6.60 -31.58
C ALA A 424 3.03 5.62 -30.42
N THR A 425 3.25 4.33 -30.67
CA THR A 425 3.49 3.35 -29.60
C THR A 425 4.95 3.45 -29.16
N ILE A 426 5.18 3.89 -27.92
CA ILE A 426 6.51 3.96 -27.33
C ILE A 426 6.87 2.65 -26.62
N ALA A 427 8.16 2.44 -26.36
CA ALA A 427 8.67 1.36 -25.52
C ALA A 427 9.23 1.94 -24.22
N HIS A 428 8.83 1.38 -23.07
CA HIS A 428 9.17 1.91 -21.74
C HIS A 428 9.62 0.81 -20.77
N ARG A 429 10.17 1.23 -19.63
CA ARG A 429 10.80 0.38 -18.62
C ARG A 429 9.83 -0.05 -17.50
N GLY A 430 8.52 0.07 -17.71
CA GLY A 430 7.50 -0.24 -16.68
C GLY A 430 7.33 -1.73 -16.35
N ARG A 431 7.69 -2.61 -17.30
CA ARG A 431 7.44 -4.05 -17.17
C ARG A 431 8.18 -4.66 -15.96
N GLY A 432 7.45 -5.43 -15.16
CA GLY A 432 7.96 -6.11 -13.97
C GLY A 432 7.76 -5.35 -12.67
N ALA A 433 7.54 -4.03 -12.73
CA ALA A 433 7.24 -3.19 -11.57
C ALA A 433 6.09 -3.75 -10.73
N VAL A 434 6.18 -3.64 -9.41
CA VAL A 434 5.11 -4.05 -8.48
C VAL A 434 4.61 -2.80 -7.75
N LEU A 435 3.31 -2.54 -7.82
CA LEU A 435 2.71 -1.41 -7.09
C LEU A 435 2.73 -1.65 -5.57
N ALA A 436 2.77 -0.57 -4.79
CA ALA A 436 2.59 -0.62 -3.33
C ALA A 436 1.14 -0.94 -2.94
N SER A 437 0.16 -0.39 -3.67
CA SER A 437 -1.27 -0.73 -3.55
C SER A 437 -1.94 -0.92 -4.92
N LEU A 438 -3.00 -1.74 -4.97
CA LEU A 438 -3.95 -1.75 -6.09
C LEU A 438 -5.07 -0.73 -5.83
N PRO A 439 -5.83 -0.29 -6.87
CA PRO A 439 -7.05 0.49 -6.67
C PRO A 439 -8.00 -0.21 -5.67
N PRO A 440 -8.76 0.51 -4.82
CA PRO A 440 -8.90 1.96 -4.76
C PRO A 440 -7.69 2.68 -4.12
N GLY A 441 -6.71 1.97 -3.55
CA GLY A 441 -5.58 2.58 -2.86
C GLY A 441 -4.85 3.62 -3.71
N GLU A 442 -4.48 4.73 -3.07
CA GLU A 442 -3.87 5.89 -3.72
C GLU A 442 -2.44 5.56 -4.19
N TRP A 443 -1.74 4.68 -3.46
CA TRP A 443 -0.36 4.22 -3.69
C TRP A 443 -0.21 3.25 -4.87
N THR A 444 -0.84 3.59 -5.99
CA THR A 444 -0.73 2.88 -7.26
C THR A 444 0.52 3.32 -8.03
N VAL A 445 1.67 3.27 -7.36
CA VAL A 445 3.02 3.46 -7.91
C VAL A 445 3.99 2.45 -7.27
N ALA A 446 5.21 2.31 -7.79
CA ALA A 446 6.19 1.33 -7.30
C ALA A 446 7.29 2.01 -6.46
N TRP A 447 7.21 1.91 -5.13
CA TRP A 447 8.35 2.16 -4.24
C TRP A 447 9.37 1.04 -4.35
N ILE A 448 10.66 1.33 -4.09
CA ILE A 448 11.68 0.27 -3.92
C ILE A 448 11.30 -0.63 -2.74
N ARG A 449 10.90 0.00 -1.63
CA ARG A 449 10.60 -0.62 -0.34
C ARG A 449 9.54 -1.72 -0.45
N ASP A 450 8.34 -1.38 -0.92
CA ASP A 450 7.26 -2.37 -1.14
C ASP A 450 7.65 -3.48 -2.11
N GLY A 451 8.25 -3.13 -3.24
CA GLY A 451 8.62 -4.11 -4.27
C GLY A 451 9.70 -5.08 -3.82
N ALA A 452 10.60 -4.68 -2.91
CA ALA A 452 11.58 -5.58 -2.30
C ALA A 452 10.92 -6.64 -1.41
N TYR A 453 9.97 -6.24 -0.54
CA TYR A 453 9.17 -7.20 0.23
C TYR A 453 8.31 -8.09 -0.68
N ALA A 454 7.71 -7.53 -1.73
CA ALA A 454 6.94 -8.29 -2.71
C ALA A 454 7.81 -9.31 -3.46
N ALA A 455 9.01 -8.93 -3.92
CA ALA A 455 9.94 -9.83 -4.61
C ALA A 455 10.42 -10.98 -3.72
N ALA A 456 10.77 -10.68 -2.47
CA ALA A 456 11.15 -11.70 -1.48
C ALA A 456 9.98 -12.66 -1.17
N ALA A 457 8.76 -12.13 -1.04
CA ALA A 457 7.55 -12.92 -0.83
C ALA A 457 7.23 -13.82 -2.03
N MET A 458 7.30 -13.29 -3.25
CA MET A 458 7.10 -14.04 -4.49
C MET A 458 8.12 -15.18 -4.62
N ALA A 459 9.40 -14.95 -4.28
CA ALA A 459 10.42 -16.00 -4.24
C ALA A 459 10.08 -17.09 -3.20
N ALA A 460 9.63 -16.72 -2.00
CA ALA A 460 9.21 -17.67 -0.96
C ALA A 460 7.99 -18.52 -1.39
N LEU A 461 7.02 -17.90 -2.06
CA LEU A 461 5.83 -18.53 -2.64
C LEU A 461 6.12 -19.40 -3.88
N GLY A 462 7.36 -19.39 -4.40
CA GLY A 462 7.72 -20.13 -5.62
C GLY A 462 7.33 -19.43 -6.93
N MET A 463 6.86 -18.18 -6.87
CA MET A 463 6.58 -17.29 -8.01
C MET A 463 7.90 -16.74 -8.61
N GLN A 464 8.79 -17.65 -9.05
CA GLN A 464 10.15 -17.33 -9.44
C GLN A 464 10.24 -16.39 -10.65
N ALA A 465 9.28 -16.48 -11.58
CA ALA A 465 9.24 -15.60 -12.76
C ALA A 465 8.85 -14.18 -12.36
N GLU A 466 7.75 -14.03 -11.59
CA GLU A 466 7.27 -12.74 -11.11
C GLU A 466 8.30 -12.06 -10.19
N ALA A 467 8.98 -12.82 -9.31
CA ALA A 467 10.07 -12.30 -8.49
C ALA A 467 11.29 -11.85 -9.31
N ARG A 468 11.63 -12.57 -10.40
CA ARG A 468 12.72 -12.15 -11.30
C ARG A 468 12.35 -10.88 -12.06
N ASP A 469 11.13 -10.79 -12.60
CA ASP A 469 10.67 -9.63 -13.35
C ASP A 469 10.62 -8.38 -12.43
N ALA A 470 10.25 -8.52 -11.15
CA ALA A 470 10.30 -7.45 -10.15
C ALA A 470 11.74 -6.96 -9.85
N LEU A 471 12.70 -7.87 -9.66
CA LEU A 471 14.11 -7.48 -9.47
C LEU A 471 14.73 -6.91 -10.76
N SER A 472 14.32 -7.42 -11.92
CA SER A 472 14.77 -6.95 -13.24
C SER A 472 14.32 -5.52 -13.52
N TYR A 473 13.10 -5.17 -13.11
CA TYR A 473 12.57 -3.81 -13.21
C TYR A 473 13.51 -2.80 -12.55
N TYR A 474 13.83 -2.96 -11.27
CA TYR A 474 14.68 -2.01 -10.54
C TYR A 474 16.13 -1.93 -11.08
N LEU A 475 16.62 -3.01 -11.70
CA LEU A 475 17.92 -3.05 -12.37
C LEU A 475 17.93 -2.40 -13.77
N THR A 476 16.77 -2.09 -14.35
CA THR A 476 16.64 -1.60 -15.75
C THR A 476 15.85 -0.30 -15.89
N ALA A 477 15.06 0.08 -14.89
CA ALA A 477 14.44 1.39 -14.75
C ALA A 477 15.49 2.51 -14.62
N GLU A 478 15.11 3.74 -14.95
CA GLU A 478 15.98 4.92 -14.85
C GLU A 478 16.35 5.20 -13.39
N ALA A 479 17.60 5.59 -13.16
CA ALA A 479 18.14 5.96 -11.86
C ALA A 479 19.28 6.96 -12.03
N GLY A 480 19.57 7.75 -11.01
CA GLY A 480 20.57 8.83 -11.04
C GLY A 480 20.01 10.21 -11.38
N ARG A 481 18.68 10.37 -11.53
CA ARG A 481 17.99 11.63 -11.84
C ARG A 481 18.29 12.70 -10.78
N PHE A 482 18.46 12.29 -9.53
CA PHE A 482 18.64 13.19 -8.39
C PHE A 482 20.11 13.33 -7.95
N GLN A 483 21.06 12.62 -8.59
CA GLN A 483 22.47 12.62 -8.16
C GLN A 483 23.13 14.02 -8.12
N GLY A 484 22.64 14.96 -8.94
CA GLY A 484 23.14 16.34 -8.98
C GLY A 484 22.48 17.32 -8.00
N TRP A 485 21.61 16.85 -7.10
CA TRP A 485 20.86 17.71 -6.18
C TRP A 485 21.71 18.24 -5.02
N SER A 486 21.32 19.40 -4.48
CA SER A 486 22.08 20.14 -3.46
C SER A 486 22.13 19.40 -2.12
N GLU A 487 21.06 18.68 -1.85
CA GLU A 487 20.79 17.80 -0.73
C GLU A 487 21.83 16.67 -0.66
N LEU A 488 22.21 16.12 -1.82
CA LEU A 488 23.22 15.08 -1.97
C LEU A 488 24.64 15.64 -2.18
N ALA A 489 24.80 16.94 -2.45
CA ALA A 489 26.10 17.53 -2.81
C ALA A 489 27.16 17.50 -1.69
N SER A 490 26.75 17.26 -0.45
CA SER A 490 27.67 17.03 0.68
C SER A 490 28.15 15.57 0.79
N TYR A 491 27.61 14.67 -0.04
CA TYR A 491 27.90 13.24 -0.03
C TYR A 491 28.67 12.87 -1.32
N ASP A 492 29.76 12.12 -1.19
CA ASP A 492 30.51 11.58 -2.35
C ASP A 492 29.77 10.37 -2.94
N MET A 493 28.51 10.57 -3.34
CA MET A 493 27.61 9.51 -3.76
C MET A 493 27.98 9.05 -5.19
N PRO A 494 28.40 7.78 -5.37
CA PRO A 494 28.73 7.27 -6.69
C PRO A 494 27.48 7.17 -7.58
N PRO A 495 27.64 7.06 -8.92
CA PRO A 495 26.52 6.82 -9.82
C PRO A 495 25.73 5.57 -9.41
N TYR A 496 24.47 5.76 -9.04
CA TYR A 496 23.67 4.75 -8.39
C TYR A 496 22.67 4.06 -9.35
N GLN A 497 22.01 3.01 -8.84
CA GLN A 497 20.91 2.27 -9.45
C GLN A 497 19.97 1.87 -8.31
N MET A 498 18.66 1.77 -8.56
CA MET A 498 17.56 2.02 -7.60
C MET A 498 17.16 3.50 -7.60
N SER A 499 15.88 3.79 -7.44
CA SER A 499 15.37 5.12 -7.10
C SER A 499 15.68 5.45 -5.65
N LEU A 500 15.78 6.75 -5.34
CA LEU A 500 15.81 7.23 -3.96
C LEU A 500 14.43 7.27 -3.29
N VAL A 501 13.35 6.94 -4.00
CA VAL A 501 12.00 6.75 -3.41
C VAL A 501 11.24 5.68 -4.22
N ARG A 502 10.72 6.10 -5.38
CA ARG A 502 9.77 5.35 -6.20
C ARG A 502 9.89 5.70 -7.69
N TYR A 503 8.89 5.35 -8.48
CA TYR A 503 8.92 5.50 -9.94
C TYR A 503 7.58 5.92 -10.53
N HIS A 504 7.65 6.58 -11.69
CA HIS A 504 6.53 6.65 -12.64
C HIS A 504 6.38 5.33 -13.42
N GLY A 505 5.19 5.08 -13.96
CA GLY A 505 4.82 3.83 -14.63
C GLY A 505 5.66 3.46 -15.85
N PHE A 506 6.27 4.42 -16.53
CA PHE A 506 7.20 4.17 -17.63
C PHE A 506 8.63 3.80 -17.18
N GLY A 507 8.85 3.62 -15.87
CA GLY A 507 10.14 3.25 -15.29
C GLY A 507 11.11 4.43 -15.22
N VAL A 508 10.58 5.63 -14.94
CA VAL A 508 11.34 6.86 -14.67
C VAL A 508 11.46 7.05 -13.17
N GLU A 509 12.66 7.34 -12.68
CA GLU A 509 12.90 7.67 -11.26
C GLU A 509 12.02 8.84 -10.80
N GLU A 510 11.38 8.71 -9.65
CA GLU A 510 10.45 9.70 -9.09
C GLU A 510 10.70 9.88 -7.58
N THR A 511 10.46 11.10 -7.12
CA THR A 511 10.28 11.48 -5.72
C THR A 511 9.10 12.45 -5.63
N ASP A 512 8.35 12.39 -4.54
CA ASP A 512 7.46 13.45 -4.13
C ASP A 512 8.17 14.59 -3.40
N PHE A 513 7.41 15.67 -3.25
CA PHE A 513 7.76 16.89 -2.54
C PHE A 513 6.56 17.32 -1.69
N ASN A 514 6.83 17.97 -0.57
CA ASN A 514 5.84 18.75 0.17
C ASN A 514 6.48 20.08 0.63
N ASP A 515 5.84 20.80 1.56
CA ASP A 515 6.36 22.07 2.11
C ASP A 515 7.76 21.94 2.78
N PHE A 516 8.22 20.70 3.02
CA PHE A 516 9.51 20.35 3.59
C PHE A 516 10.49 19.75 2.57
N GLY A 517 10.32 20.08 1.29
CA GLY A 517 11.28 19.71 0.23
C GLY A 517 11.03 18.31 -0.33
N PRO A 518 12.04 17.66 -0.94
CA PRO A 518 11.90 16.33 -1.52
C PRO A 518 11.87 15.21 -0.47
N ASN A 519 11.35 14.06 -0.86
CA ASN A 519 11.56 12.78 -0.18
C ASN A 519 12.86 12.11 -0.69
N LEU A 520 13.76 11.67 0.20
CA LEU A 520 15.03 11.04 -0.21
C LEU A 520 15.36 9.89 0.74
N GLU A 521 15.12 8.66 0.31
CA GLU A 521 15.21 7.43 1.08
C GLU A 521 16.43 6.59 0.65
N PHE A 522 17.22 6.09 1.61
CA PHE A 522 18.38 5.24 1.33
C PHE A 522 18.18 3.76 1.74
N ASP A 523 17.05 3.44 2.38
CA ASP A 523 16.72 2.06 2.79
C ASP A 523 16.54 1.12 1.59
N GLY A 524 16.01 1.66 0.48
CA GLY A 524 15.73 0.92 -0.75
C GLY A 524 16.96 0.18 -1.32
N PHE A 525 18.16 0.75 -1.22
CA PHE A 525 19.39 0.07 -1.63
C PHE A 525 19.64 -1.20 -0.82
N GLY A 526 19.48 -1.13 0.50
CA GLY A 526 19.66 -2.27 1.41
C GLY A 526 18.59 -3.35 1.20
N LEU A 527 17.33 -2.92 1.07
CA LEU A 527 16.19 -3.79 0.79
C LEU A 527 16.31 -4.52 -0.55
N PHE A 528 16.78 -3.86 -1.61
CA PHE A 528 17.01 -4.52 -2.90
C PHE A 528 18.06 -5.64 -2.80
N LEU A 529 19.19 -5.38 -2.12
CA LEU A 529 20.24 -6.39 -1.94
C LEU A 529 19.75 -7.59 -1.11
N TRP A 530 18.97 -7.32 -0.07
CA TRP A 530 18.29 -8.36 0.71
C TRP A 530 17.34 -9.19 -0.15
N ALA A 531 16.45 -8.55 -0.91
CA ALA A 531 15.50 -9.23 -1.79
C ALA A 531 16.19 -10.06 -2.88
N LEU A 532 17.31 -9.57 -3.44
CA LEU A 532 18.14 -10.29 -4.40
C LEU A 532 18.82 -11.52 -3.77
N GLY A 533 19.36 -11.38 -2.56
CA GLY A 533 19.92 -12.51 -1.80
C GLY A 533 18.88 -13.58 -1.47
N ARG A 534 17.69 -13.16 -1.02
CA ARG A 534 16.54 -14.06 -0.79
C ARG A 534 16.06 -14.75 -2.06
N TYR A 535 16.05 -14.04 -3.19
CA TYR A 535 15.73 -14.63 -4.49
C TYR A 535 16.72 -15.75 -4.86
N GLU A 536 18.03 -15.50 -4.74
CA GLU A 536 19.06 -16.51 -5.02
C GLU A 536 18.91 -17.73 -4.12
N GLU A 537 18.75 -17.52 -2.81
CA GLU A 537 18.64 -18.59 -1.81
C GLU A 537 17.39 -19.47 -2.02
N LEU A 538 16.23 -18.87 -2.30
CA LEU A 538 14.94 -19.56 -2.36
C LEU A 538 14.65 -20.21 -3.73
N THR A 539 15.31 -19.74 -4.79
CA THR A 539 15.10 -20.22 -6.17
C THR A 539 16.30 -20.98 -6.75
N GLY A 540 17.51 -20.76 -6.22
CA GLY A 540 18.77 -21.31 -6.76
C GLY A 540 19.26 -20.63 -8.04
N ASP A 541 18.62 -19.55 -8.50
CA ASP A 541 18.98 -18.86 -9.75
C ASP A 541 20.14 -17.88 -9.54
N THR A 542 21.35 -18.43 -9.46
CA THR A 542 22.57 -17.63 -9.49
C THR A 542 22.80 -16.97 -10.84
N GLY A 543 22.22 -17.49 -11.93
CA GLY A 543 22.47 -17.01 -13.29
C GLY A 543 21.95 -15.59 -13.52
N PHE A 544 20.75 -15.29 -13.03
CA PHE A 544 20.21 -13.92 -13.01
C PHE A 544 21.09 -12.98 -12.19
N VAL A 545 21.41 -13.34 -10.95
CA VAL A 545 22.26 -12.53 -10.07
C VAL A 545 23.62 -12.28 -10.71
N ASP A 546 24.22 -13.32 -11.27
CA ASP A 546 25.56 -13.27 -11.85
C ASP A 546 25.66 -12.41 -13.12
N ALA A 547 24.57 -12.28 -13.87
CA ALA A 547 24.47 -11.41 -15.05
C ALA A 547 24.35 -9.93 -14.69
N HIS A 548 23.71 -9.59 -13.56
CA HIS A 548 23.50 -8.22 -13.12
C HIS A 548 24.50 -7.73 -12.05
N TRP A 549 25.33 -8.64 -11.50
CA TRP A 549 26.20 -8.36 -10.36
C TRP A 549 27.13 -7.15 -10.52
N SER A 550 27.64 -6.87 -11.73
CA SER A 550 28.49 -5.70 -11.97
C SER A 550 27.76 -4.40 -11.66
N THR A 551 26.50 -4.26 -12.10
CA THR A 551 25.63 -3.13 -11.75
C THR A 551 25.29 -3.14 -10.26
N THR A 552 24.84 -4.28 -9.72
CA THR A 552 24.47 -4.41 -8.30
C THR A 552 25.60 -4.01 -7.35
N SER A 553 26.80 -4.53 -7.57
CA SER A 553 27.96 -4.24 -6.72
C SER A 553 28.37 -2.76 -6.79
N ALA A 554 28.49 -2.21 -8.01
CA ALA A 554 29.08 -0.89 -8.24
C ALA A 554 28.10 0.28 -8.02
N LYS A 555 26.79 0.02 -8.13
CA LYS A 555 25.74 1.05 -8.10
C LYS A 555 24.71 0.90 -6.98
N VAL A 556 24.71 -0.23 -6.26
CA VAL A 556 23.83 -0.45 -5.10
C VAL A 556 24.68 -0.65 -3.85
N ALA A 557 25.50 -1.71 -3.79
CA ALA A 557 26.30 -2.01 -2.60
C ALA A 557 27.42 -0.97 -2.35
N ASP A 558 28.17 -0.57 -3.38
CA ASP A 558 29.17 0.50 -3.28
C ASP A 558 28.55 1.86 -2.96
N ALA A 559 27.29 2.12 -3.36
CA ALA A 559 26.56 3.33 -3.01
C ALA A 559 26.22 3.38 -1.51
N ILE A 560 25.71 2.28 -0.93
CA ILE A 560 25.51 2.17 0.53
C ILE A 560 26.81 2.43 1.28
N VAL A 561 27.94 1.85 0.83
CA VAL A 561 29.24 2.04 1.49
C VAL A 561 29.70 3.52 1.48
N ALA A 562 29.37 4.29 0.44
CA ALA A 562 29.64 5.73 0.38
C ALA A 562 28.65 6.57 1.21
N LEU A 563 27.42 6.08 1.37
CA LEU A 563 26.39 6.68 2.22
C LEU A 563 26.59 6.43 3.71
N ILE A 564 27.55 5.60 4.13
CA ILE A 564 27.94 5.52 5.55
C ILE A 564 28.69 6.80 5.93
N ASP A 565 28.20 7.48 6.96
CA ASP A 565 28.86 8.64 7.54
C ASP A 565 30.07 8.21 8.39
N PRO A 566 31.30 8.69 8.10
CA PRO A 566 32.49 8.34 8.87
C PRO A 566 32.49 8.88 10.31
N GLU A 567 31.67 9.88 10.66
CA GLU A 567 31.63 10.44 12.02
C GLU A 567 30.74 9.63 12.97
N THR A 568 29.51 9.32 12.56
CA THR A 568 28.56 8.52 13.34
C THR A 568 28.76 7.01 13.17
N GLY A 569 29.19 6.57 11.99
CA GLY A 569 29.21 5.16 11.57
C GLY A 569 27.85 4.63 11.08
N LEU A 570 26.83 5.49 11.03
CA LEU A 570 25.47 5.17 10.55
C LEU A 570 25.34 5.48 9.06
N VAL A 571 24.21 5.13 8.44
CA VAL A 571 23.86 5.72 7.13
C VAL A 571 23.56 7.21 7.34
N ARG A 572 23.97 8.02 6.36
CA ARG A 572 23.70 9.47 6.30
C ARG A 572 22.21 9.77 6.38
N LYS A 573 21.91 11.02 6.76
CA LYS A 573 20.55 11.47 6.94
C LYS A 573 19.71 11.30 5.69
N ASP A 574 18.53 10.73 5.86
CA ASP A 574 17.56 10.42 4.81
C ASP A 574 16.13 10.61 5.35
N SER A 575 15.13 10.24 4.56
CA SER A 575 13.70 10.38 4.87
C SER A 575 13.05 9.10 5.42
N SER A 576 13.77 7.96 5.51
CA SER A 576 13.30 6.69 6.09
C SER A 576 12.07 6.04 5.43
N ILE A 577 11.66 4.90 5.98
CA ILE A 577 10.42 4.15 5.67
C ILE A 577 9.14 5.00 5.73
N TRP A 578 9.16 6.07 6.54
CA TRP A 578 7.99 6.92 6.80
C TRP A 578 7.96 8.21 5.99
N GLU A 579 8.89 8.38 5.05
CA GLU A 579 8.85 9.43 4.02
C GLU A 579 8.90 10.83 4.64
N THR A 580 9.84 11.07 5.57
CA THR A 580 9.88 12.32 6.38
C THR A 580 10.18 13.58 5.59
N HIS A 581 10.55 13.46 4.30
CA HIS A 581 11.04 14.55 3.45
C HIS A 581 12.33 15.18 4.02
N TRP A 582 12.67 16.40 3.61
CA TRP A 582 13.97 17.04 3.83
C TRP A 582 13.82 18.35 4.64
N HIS A 583 14.64 19.37 4.35
CA HIS A 583 14.57 20.72 4.92
C HIS A 583 14.54 20.76 6.46
N GLY A 584 15.39 19.94 7.10
CA GLY A 584 15.49 19.81 8.55
C GLY A 584 14.67 18.65 9.12
N ARG A 585 14.06 17.82 8.29
CA ARG A 585 13.36 16.57 8.66
C ARG A 585 14.16 15.30 8.41
N GLU A 586 15.29 15.42 7.71
CA GLU A 586 16.24 14.33 7.50
C GLU A 586 16.92 13.93 8.83
N ARG A 587 17.01 12.62 9.10
CA ARG A 587 17.59 12.10 10.36
C ARG A 587 18.48 10.89 10.09
N SER A 588 19.35 10.58 11.04
CA SER A 588 20.21 9.38 10.98
C SER A 588 19.40 8.16 11.45
N PHE A 589 18.48 7.70 10.60
CA PHE A 589 17.46 6.73 10.96
C PHE A 589 17.99 5.29 11.17
N ALA A 590 17.41 4.61 12.15
CA ALA A 590 17.70 3.22 12.47
C ALA A 590 17.24 2.28 11.36
N TYR A 591 16.03 2.45 10.82
CA TYR A 591 15.50 1.57 9.78
C TYR A 591 16.41 1.55 8.54
N THR A 592 16.79 2.72 8.03
CA THR A 592 17.75 2.91 6.92
C THR A 592 19.08 2.22 7.20
N SER A 593 19.62 2.37 8.41
CA SER A 593 20.88 1.72 8.81
C SER A 593 20.75 0.19 8.95
N ILE A 594 19.59 -0.30 9.43
CA ILE A 594 19.28 -1.73 9.59
C ILE A 594 19.22 -2.43 8.22
N THR A 595 18.46 -1.87 7.27
CA THR A 595 18.29 -2.43 5.92
C THR A 595 19.60 -2.40 5.14
N ALA A 596 20.38 -1.31 5.26
CA ALA A 596 21.71 -1.19 4.69
C ALA A 596 22.68 -2.25 5.22
N ALA A 597 22.74 -2.46 6.54
CA ALA A 597 23.60 -3.50 7.14
C ALA A 597 23.16 -4.91 6.70
N ARG A 598 21.85 -5.18 6.61
CA ARG A 598 21.33 -6.46 6.07
C ARG A 598 21.76 -6.66 4.62
N GLY A 599 21.47 -5.69 3.75
CA GLY A 599 21.76 -5.76 2.33
C GLY A 599 23.25 -5.93 2.02
N LEU A 600 24.12 -5.25 2.76
CA LEU A 600 25.58 -5.43 2.65
C LEU A 600 26.05 -6.84 3.09
N CYS A 601 25.41 -7.48 4.08
CA CYS A 601 25.69 -8.86 4.42
C CYS A 601 25.28 -9.84 3.31
N ASP A 602 24.12 -9.64 2.67
CA ASP A 602 23.66 -10.46 1.55
C ASP A 602 24.55 -10.24 0.30
N ALA A 603 24.94 -9.00 0.02
CA ALA A 603 25.92 -8.67 -1.03
C ALA A 603 27.30 -9.28 -0.75
N ALA A 604 27.76 -9.33 0.50
CA ALA A 604 29.01 -9.99 0.89
C ALA A 604 28.96 -11.50 0.64
N ALA A 605 27.80 -12.15 0.84
CA ALA A 605 27.61 -13.56 0.54
C ALA A 605 27.66 -13.84 -0.98
N ILE A 606 27.01 -13.02 -1.79
CA ILE A 606 27.05 -13.12 -3.26
C ILE A 606 28.48 -12.88 -3.78
N ALA A 607 29.18 -11.86 -3.28
CA ALA A 607 30.58 -11.59 -3.61
C ALA A 607 31.48 -12.79 -3.28
N ALA A 608 31.29 -13.42 -2.12
CA ALA A 608 32.05 -14.60 -1.70
C ALA A 608 31.75 -15.82 -2.60
N ARG A 609 30.48 -16.07 -2.94
CA ARG A 609 30.07 -17.12 -3.89
C ARG A 609 30.77 -16.97 -5.24
N ARG A 610 30.95 -15.72 -5.70
CA ARG A 610 31.61 -15.37 -6.95
C ARG A 610 33.15 -15.36 -6.89
N GLY A 611 33.74 -15.62 -5.72
CA GLY A 611 35.20 -15.61 -5.52
C GLY A 611 35.82 -14.21 -5.39
N GLU A 612 35.01 -13.16 -5.22
CA GLU A 612 35.44 -11.77 -5.11
C GLU A 612 35.81 -11.42 -3.65
N ALA A 613 36.83 -12.10 -3.11
CA ALA A 613 37.17 -12.11 -1.68
C ALA A 613 37.34 -10.70 -1.05
N ASP A 614 38.04 -9.79 -1.73
CA ASP A 614 38.28 -8.42 -1.21
C ASP A 614 36.99 -7.60 -1.14
N ARG A 615 36.09 -7.78 -2.12
CA ARG A 615 34.76 -7.13 -2.14
C ARG A 615 33.85 -7.73 -1.06
N ALA A 616 33.87 -9.05 -0.91
CA ALA A 616 33.14 -9.74 0.15
C ALA A 616 33.57 -9.29 1.54
N ALA A 617 34.88 -9.12 1.76
CA ALA A 617 35.44 -8.56 3.00
C ALA A 617 34.99 -7.11 3.19
N ARG A 618 35.13 -6.24 2.18
CA ARG A 618 34.72 -4.82 2.26
C ARG A 618 33.25 -4.65 2.65
N TYR A 619 32.33 -5.39 2.03
CA TYR A 619 30.89 -5.29 2.34
C TYR A 619 30.55 -5.86 3.72
N ARG A 620 31.15 -6.99 4.10
CA ARG A 620 31.00 -7.57 5.45
C ARG A 620 31.50 -6.61 6.53
N ASP A 621 32.72 -6.09 6.37
CA ASP A 621 33.33 -5.13 7.28
C ASP A 621 32.49 -3.84 7.44
N ALA A 622 31.88 -3.36 6.34
CA ALA A 622 30.97 -2.23 6.38
C ALA A 622 29.68 -2.56 7.14
N ALA A 623 29.06 -3.72 6.86
CA ALA A 623 27.86 -4.17 7.55
C ALA A 623 28.08 -4.40 9.05
N ASP A 624 29.18 -5.02 9.43
CA ASP A 624 29.53 -5.29 10.84
C ASP A 624 29.83 -3.99 11.60
N ARG A 625 30.51 -3.02 10.98
CA ARG A 625 30.70 -1.67 11.56
C ARG A 625 29.38 -0.90 11.69
N LEU A 626 28.54 -0.92 10.66
CA LEU A 626 27.24 -0.24 10.67
C LEU A 626 26.32 -0.83 11.76
N ARG A 627 26.29 -2.16 11.89
CA ARG A 627 25.57 -2.85 12.97
C ARG A 627 26.10 -2.48 14.36
N ALA A 628 27.41 -2.37 14.53
CA ALA A 628 28.01 -1.92 15.78
C ALA A 628 27.69 -0.44 16.08
N ALA A 629 27.61 0.42 15.05
CA ALA A 629 27.19 1.80 15.19
C ALA A 629 25.72 1.92 15.63
N ILE A 630 24.80 1.15 15.04
CA ILE A 630 23.40 1.06 15.49
C ILE A 630 23.36 0.69 16.99
N ALA A 631 24.07 -0.37 17.39
CA ALA A 631 24.12 -0.83 18.78
C ALA A 631 24.72 0.19 19.77
N ALA A 632 25.60 1.08 19.30
CA ALA A 632 26.32 2.05 20.14
C ALA A 632 25.73 3.47 20.12
N ARG A 633 24.90 3.79 19.11
CA ARG A 633 24.38 5.13 18.83
C ARG A 633 22.86 5.23 18.83
N LEU A 634 22.16 4.12 18.59
CA LEU A 634 20.70 4.05 18.41
C LEU A 634 20.03 3.13 19.44
N THR A 635 20.66 2.91 20.59
CA THR A 635 20.02 2.26 21.74
C THR A 635 19.90 3.22 22.91
N ASP A 636 18.74 3.25 23.56
CA ASP A 636 18.50 4.04 24.76
C ASP A 636 19.22 3.48 26.01
N ALA A 637 18.97 4.10 27.17
CA ALA A 637 19.54 3.65 28.45
C ALA A 637 19.05 2.26 28.90
N SER A 638 17.88 1.79 28.44
CA SER A 638 17.41 0.41 28.68
C SER A 638 18.12 -0.61 27.77
N GLY A 639 18.46 -0.18 26.56
CA GLY A 639 18.99 -1.00 25.46
C GLY A 639 17.98 -1.19 24.30
N ALA A 640 16.83 -0.53 24.33
CA ALA A 640 15.85 -0.52 23.27
C ALA A 640 16.35 0.28 22.05
N LEU A 641 16.05 -0.19 20.84
CA LEU A 641 16.35 0.53 19.61
C LEU A 641 15.45 1.78 19.48
N ALA A 642 16.07 2.89 19.12
CA ALA A 642 15.43 4.18 18.88
C ALA A 642 15.21 4.43 17.37
N SER A 643 14.25 5.29 17.03
CA SER A 643 13.94 5.77 15.67
C SER A 643 15.17 6.35 14.96
N SER A 644 15.79 7.36 15.56
CA SER A 644 16.93 8.09 14.99
C SER A 644 17.93 8.53 16.06
N LEU A 645 19.12 8.94 15.62
CA LEU A 645 20.16 9.46 16.51
C LEU A 645 19.76 10.79 17.15
N GLU A 646 19.10 11.64 16.37
CA GLU A 646 18.72 13.00 16.76
C GLU A 646 17.57 13.01 17.79
N GLU A 647 16.55 12.19 17.60
CA GLU A 647 15.45 12.04 18.56
C GLU A 647 15.95 11.39 19.85
N LEU A 648 16.78 10.34 19.76
CA LEU A 648 17.40 9.73 20.94
C LEU A 648 18.30 10.72 21.71
N ALA A 649 19.01 11.60 21.02
CA ALA A 649 19.82 12.65 21.64
C ALA A 649 18.99 13.71 22.37
N SER A 650 17.71 13.87 22.02
CA SER A 650 16.76 14.74 22.72
C SER A 650 16.26 14.12 24.03
N GLY A 651 16.07 12.80 24.05
CA GLY A 651 15.51 12.05 25.16
C GLY A 651 14.00 11.80 25.09
N GLU A 652 13.32 12.22 24.03
CA GLU A 652 11.89 11.96 23.75
C GLU A 652 11.62 11.78 22.23
N GLY A 653 10.43 11.32 21.85
CA GLY A 653 9.99 11.20 20.44
C GLY A 653 10.81 10.22 19.59
N TYR A 654 11.28 9.12 20.17
CA TYR A 654 12.18 8.16 19.49
C TYR A 654 11.61 6.74 19.38
N TRP A 655 10.33 6.52 19.64
CA TRP A 655 9.72 5.19 19.54
C TRP A 655 9.15 4.96 18.14
N ASP A 656 9.79 4.10 17.35
CA ASP A 656 9.33 3.71 16.01
C ASP A 656 9.30 2.18 15.90
N ALA A 657 8.16 1.60 15.52
CA ALA A 657 8.00 0.16 15.36
C ALA A 657 8.77 -0.40 14.16
N ALA A 658 9.24 0.43 13.22
CA ALA A 658 10.12 0.00 12.12
C ALA A 658 11.44 -0.63 12.61
N VAL A 659 11.91 -0.29 13.82
CA VAL A 659 13.13 -0.88 14.41
C VAL A 659 13.01 -2.39 14.67
N LEU A 660 11.79 -2.96 14.61
CA LEU A 660 11.55 -4.41 14.65
C LEU A 660 12.34 -5.16 13.56
N GLU A 661 12.69 -4.51 12.44
CA GLU A 661 13.59 -5.11 11.43
C GLU A 661 14.99 -5.41 11.97
N GLY A 662 15.47 -4.72 13.00
CA GLY A 662 16.75 -5.06 13.63
C GLY A 662 16.78 -6.50 14.17
N ILE A 663 15.60 -7.01 14.56
CA ILE A 663 15.37 -8.38 14.98
C ILE A 663 14.97 -9.25 13.78
N ALA A 664 13.99 -8.81 12.97
CA ALA A 664 13.40 -9.60 11.89
C ALA A 664 14.29 -9.77 10.64
N MET A 665 15.33 -8.94 10.48
CA MET A 665 16.43 -9.11 9.52
C MET A 665 17.66 -9.80 10.14
N GLY A 666 17.62 -10.11 11.44
CA GLY A 666 18.63 -10.91 12.15
C GLY A 666 19.93 -10.16 12.48
N LEU A 667 19.91 -8.84 12.69
CA LEU A 667 21.11 -8.10 13.10
C LEU A 667 21.44 -8.39 14.58
N PHE A 668 20.42 -8.30 15.44
CA PHE A 668 20.51 -8.50 16.89
C PHE A 668 20.02 -9.90 17.30
N ASP A 669 20.54 -10.43 18.41
CA ASP A 669 20.07 -11.72 18.94
C ASP A 669 18.62 -11.54 19.42
N PRO A 670 17.65 -12.29 18.88
CA PRO A 670 16.27 -12.22 19.36
C PRO A 670 16.10 -12.66 20.82
N ARG A 671 17.10 -13.31 21.44
CA ARG A 671 17.12 -13.60 22.89
C ARG A 671 18.07 -12.68 23.67
N GLY A 672 18.63 -11.67 22.99
CA GLY A 672 19.48 -10.64 23.55
C GLY A 672 18.71 -9.56 24.31
N ARG A 673 19.48 -8.71 25.00
CA ARG A 673 18.98 -7.57 25.77
C ARG A 673 18.37 -6.50 24.87
N ILE A 674 18.91 -6.30 23.65
CA ILE A 674 18.42 -5.26 22.74
C ILE A 674 17.04 -5.63 22.24
N ALA A 675 16.85 -6.87 21.76
CA ALA A 675 15.55 -7.36 21.31
C ALA A 675 14.48 -7.30 22.43
N ALA A 676 14.85 -7.73 23.64
CA ALA A 676 13.94 -7.73 24.79
C ALA A 676 13.54 -6.31 25.23
N ALA A 677 14.49 -5.37 25.32
CA ALA A 677 14.22 -3.99 25.68
C ALA A 677 13.38 -3.27 24.60
N THR A 678 13.72 -3.49 23.32
CA THR A 678 12.99 -2.92 22.17
C THR A 678 11.52 -3.32 22.19
N LEU A 679 11.21 -4.62 22.26
CA LEU A 679 9.80 -5.06 22.27
C LEU A 679 9.04 -4.55 23.50
N ALA A 680 9.69 -4.49 24.67
CA ALA A 680 9.06 -3.96 25.88
C ALA A 680 8.70 -2.47 25.75
N GLY A 681 9.60 -1.65 25.20
CA GLY A 681 9.35 -0.24 24.94
C GLY A 681 8.24 -0.01 23.92
N LEU A 682 8.25 -0.75 22.80
CA LEU A 682 7.17 -0.66 21.80
C LEU A 682 5.80 -1.08 22.38
N ASP A 683 5.73 -2.12 23.21
CA ASP A 683 4.50 -2.53 23.90
C ASP A 683 4.03 -1.53 24.99
N GLU A 684 4.94 -0.71 25.55
CA GLU A 684 4.62 0.36 26.51
C GLU A 684 4.15 1.64 25.82
N HIS A 685 4.81 2.04 24.73
CA HIS A 685 4.64 3.36 24.10
C HIS A 685 3.70 3.36 22.89
N LEU A 686 3.75 2.34 22.02
CA LEU A 686 3.08 2.38 20.70
C LEU A 686 1.83 1.49 20.59
N ARG A 687 1.55 0.65 21.60
CA ARG A 687 0.49 -0.36 21.49
C ARG A 687 -0.91 0.26 21.40
N THR A 688 -1.67 -0.12 20.38
CA THR A 688 -2.96 0.51 20.07
C THR A 688 -4.11 0.09 21.00
N GLY A 689 -5.19 0.89 20.99
CA GLY A 689 -6.42 0.66 21.74
C GLY A 689 -7.40 -0.33 21.10
N ALA A 690 -7.27 -0.58 19.79
CA ALA A 690 -8.12 -1.49 19.04
C ALA A 690 -7.59 -2.94 19.09
N GLY A 691 -6.52 -3.22 18.37
CA GLY A 691 -6.12 -4.59 18.02
C GLY A 691 -5.00 -5.19 18.85
N ALA A 692 -4.11 -5.89 18.17
CA ALA A 692 -2.95 -6.54 18.75
C ALA A 692 -1.67 -5.73 18.57
N GLY A 693 -1.69 -4.79 17.63
CA GLY A 693 -0.54 -4.13 17.06
C GLY A 693 -0.03 -2.88 17.74
N TRP A 694 0.72 -2.13 16.93
CA TRP A 694 1.37 -0.87 17.30
C TRP A 694 1.05 0.24 16.30
N SER A 695 1.08 1.49 16.76
CA SER A 695 1.26 2.64 15.88
C SER A 695 2.60 2.58 15.16
N ARG A 696 2.79 3.36 14.09
CA ARG A 696 4.12 3.40 13.46
C ARG A 696 5.15 3.99 14.41
N ASN A 697 4.80 5.08 15.10
CA ASN A 697 5.67 5.79 16.02
C ASN A 697 4.86 6.54 17.11
N ASP A 698 5.54 7.27 18.01
CA ASP A 698 4.91 8.06 19.09
C ASP A 698 4.50 9.48 18.69
N ASP A 699 4.80 9.88 17.45
CA ASP A 699 4.68 11.22 16.86
C ASP A 699 3.26 11.82 16.82
N ARG A 700 2.20 11.20 17.36
CA ARG A 700 0.78 11.65 17.20
C ARG A 700 0.58 13.15 17.46
N THR A 701 1.42 13.75 18.31
CA THR A 701 1.26 15.11 18.83
C THR A 701 2.25 16.15 18.31
N ASP A 702 3.11 15.88 17.33
CA ASP A 702 4.22 16.79 17.02
C ASP A 702 3.91 17.68 15.80
N HIS A 703 3.81 18.99 16.00
CA HIS A 703 3.08 19.84 15.06
C HIS A 703 3.98 20.69 14.15
N ALA A 704 3.52 20.89 12.92
CA ALA A 704 4.04 21.93 12.04
C ALA A 704 3.99 23.32 12.72
N GLY A 705 5.15 23.88 13.05
CA GLY A 705 5.30 25.20 13.66
C GLY A 705 5.55 25.22 15.17
N ALA A 706 5.86 24.08 15.79
CA ALA A 706 6.44 23.99 17.14
C ALA A 706 7.94 23.64 17.07
N ASP A 707 8.63 23.66 18.22
CA ASP A 707 10.07 23.33 18.34
C ASP A 707 10.31 21.80 18.41
N ASP A 708 9.34 21.01 17.95
CA ASP A 708 9.28 19.55 18.08
C ASP A 708 10.28 18.88 17.12
N LEU A 709 10.92 17.78 17.54
CA LEU A 709 12.03 17.17 16.81
C LEU A 709 11.61 16.07 15.83
N SER A 710 10.48 15.41 16.07
CA SER A 710 9.87 14.53 15.07
C SER A 710 9.13 15.39 14.01
N PRO A 711 9.08 14.93 12.75
CA PRO A 711 8.44 15.68 11.67
C PRO A 711 6.92 15.43 11.54
N TRP A 712 6.30 14.63 12.39
CA TRP A 712 4.93 14.16 12.20
C TRP A 712 3.99 14.45 13.36
N GLY A 713 2.70 14.58 13.07
CA GLY A 713 1.68 14.89 14.08
C GLY A 713 0.29 14.80 13.50
N SER A 714 -0.19 13.57 13.36
CA SER A 714 -1.48 13.31 12.76
C SER A 714 -2.12 12.02 13.29
N GLU A 715 -3.39 11.82 12.91
CA GLU A 715 -4.10 10.56 13.17
C GLU A 715 -3.63 9.41 12.24
N TYR A 716 -2.72 9.68 11.28
CA TYR A 716 -2.05 8.68 10.44
C TYR A 716 -0.93 7.97 11.21
N ASP A 717 -0.18 8.72 12.02
CA ASP A 717 0.92 8.24 12.85
C ASP A 717 0.42 7.25 13.92
N SER A 718 -0.70 7.60 14.56
CA SER A 718 -1.28 6.81 15.65
C SER A 718 -2.13 5.61 15.22
N ALA A 719 -2.39 5.41 13.92
CA ALA A 719 -3.15 4.27 13.42
C ALA A 719 -2.36 2.96 13.61
N GLU A 720 -3.02 1.80 13.72
CA GLU A 720 -2.35 0.49 13.86
C GLU A 720 -1.77 0.04 12.52
N TRP A 721 -0.46 -0.11 12.38
CA TRP A 721 0.18 -0.40 11.08
C TRP A 721 0.32 -1.90 10.82
N VAL A 722 -0.24 -2.38 9.72
CA VAL A 722 -0.28 -3.83 9.41
C VAL A 722 1.12 -4.38 9.11
N VAL A 723 2.00 -3.57 8.53
CA VAL A 723 3.40 -3.97 8.28
C VAL A 723 4.15 -4.20 9.61
N THR A 724 4.00 -3.31 10.60
CA THR A 724 4.72 -3.43 11.88
C THR A 724 4.20 -4.61 12.68
N ASP A 725 2.90 -4.93 12.60
CA ASP A 725 2.30 -6.14 13.17
C ASP A 725 2.88 -7.43 12.59
N LEU A 726 2.97 -7.52 11.27
CA LEU A 726 3.43 -8.73 10.58
C LEU A 726 4.93 -8.95 10.72
N ARG A 727 5.72 -7.87 10.76
CA ARG A 727 7.17 -7.93 11.02
C ARG A 727 7.46 -8.13 12.52
N GLY A 728 6.66 -7.55 13.40
CA GLY A 728 6.64 -7.85 14.82
C GLY A 728 6.25 -9.29 15.16
N ALA A 729 5.37 -9.92 14.37
CA ALA A 729 5.07 -11.34 14.50
C ALA A 729 6.27 -12.24 14.16
N VAL A 730 7.12 -11.84 13.20
CA VAL A 730 8.40 -12.51 12.93
C VAL A 730 9.36 -12.32 14.10
N ALA A 731 9.56 -11.08 14.55
CA ALA A 731 10.43 -10.77 15.69
C ALA A 731 10.02 -11.53 16.95
N ALA A 732 8.77 -11.41 17.41
CA ALA A 732 8.26 -12.09 18.60
C ALA A 732 8.45 -13.61 18.54
N ARG A 733 8.26 -14.24 17.37
CA ARG A 733 8.50 -15.69 17.20
C ARG A 733 9.97 -16.05 17.34
N LEU A 734 10.88 -15.26 16.76
CA LEU A 734 12.32 -15.45 16.91
C LEU A 734 12.76 -15.33 18.38
N MET A 735 12.14 -14.39 19.12
CA MET A 735 12.36 -14.17 20.56
C MET A 735 11.86 -15.36 21.41
N GLY A 736 10.98 -16.21 20.85
CA GLY A 736 10.37 -17.36 21.51
C GLY A 736 8.94 -17.13 21.98
N ASP A 737 8.38 -15.93 21.79
CA ASP A 737 6.97 -15.63 22.06
C ASP A 737 6.09 -15.96 20.84
N GLY A 738 5.88 -17.26 20.65
CA GLY A 738 4.93 -17.77 19.66
C GLY A 738 3.50 -17.29 19.91
N ALA A 739 3.11 -16.99 21.15
CA ALA A 739 1.75 -16.57 21.49
C ALA A 739 1.46 -15.13 21.05
N ARG A 740 2.39 -14.19 21.24
CA ARG A 740 2.33 -12.82 20.70
C ARG A 740 2.32 -12.85 19.18
N ALA A 741 3.20 -13.65 18.56
CA ALA A 741 3.26 -13.82 17.11
C ALA A 741 1.96 -14.37 16.51
N ASP A 742 1.41 -15.44 17.10
CA ASP A 742 0.14 -16.02 16.67
C ASP A 742 -1.05 -15.08 16.93
N ARG A 743 -0.97 -14.17 17.90
CA ARG A 743 -2.00 -13.14 18.15
C ARG A 743 -2.01 -12.07 17.06
N LEU A 744 -0.84 -11.53 16.71
CA LEU A 744 -0.67 -10.56 15.62
C LEU A 744 -1.13 -11.13 14.26
N LEU A 745 -0.67 -12.35 13.92
CA LEU A 745 -1.07 -13.03 12.68
C LEU A 745 -2.59 -13.29 12.60
N ARG A 746 -3.22 -13.70 13.70
CA ARG A 746 -4.67 -13.92 13.74
C ARG A 746 -5.46 -12.62 13.63
N TRP A 747 -4.99 -11.54 14.23
CA TRP A 747 -5.64 -10.23 14.12
C TRP A 747 -5.74 -9.78 12.65
N VAL A 748 -4.62 -9.80 11.92
CA VAL A 748 -4.60 -9.46 10.47
C VAL A 748 -5.42 -10.46 9.65
N LEU A 749 -5.37 -11.76 9.98
CA LEU A 749 -6.16 -12.80 9.32
C LEU A 749 -7.67 -12.56 9.46
N ASP A 750 -8.16 -12.36 10.68
CA ASP A 750 -9.58 -12.20 10.97
C ASP A 750 -10.11 -10.90 10.33
N GLN A 751 -9.33 -9.82 10.42
CA GLN A 751 -9.57 -8.55 9.74
C GLN A 751 -9.73 -8.71 8.22
N SER A 752 -8.78 -9.40 7.58
CA SER A 752 -8.80 -9.65 6.14
C SER A 752 -9.95 -10.58 5.75
N ALA A 753 -10.25 -11.61 6.56
CA ALA A 753 -11.36 -12.52 6.31
C ALA A 753 -12.74 -11.82 6.30
N ALA A 754 -12.95 -10.82 7.15
CA ALA A 754 -14.16 -10.00 7.12
C ALA A 754 -14.21 -9.02 5.92
N ASN A 755 -13.04 -8.54 5.48
CA ASN A 755 -12.83 -7.54 4.45
C ASN A 755 -12.36 -8.14 3.11
N TYR A 756 -13.00 -9.25 2.71
CA TYR A 756 -12.82 -9.90 1.39
C TYR A 756 -11.39 -10.30 1.01
N LEU A 757 -10.59 -10.70 2.01
CA LEU A 757 -9.19 -11.13 1.87
C LEU A 757 -8.24 -10.03 1.33
N ALA A 758 -8.66 -8.76 1.39
CA ALA A 758 -7.76 -7.62 1.28
C ALA A 758 -6.93 -7.50 2.57
N ILE A 759 -5.68 -7.03 2.48
CA ILE A 759 -4.86 -6.66 3.63
C ILE A 759 -4.70 -5.13 3.59
N ALA A 760 -4.98 -4.45 4.70
CA ALA A 760 -4.90 -3.00 4.80
C ALA A 760 -3.46 -2.49 4.98
N GLU A 761 -3.29 -1.18 4.82
CA GLU A 761 -2.15 -0.41 5.32
C GLU A 761 -2.23 -0.25 6.83
N THR A 762 -3.39 0.23 7.33
CA THR A 762 -3.62 0.46 8.77
C THR A 762 -5.03 0.07 9.23
N TYR A 763 -5.18 -0.08 10.55
CA TYR A 763 -6.47 -0.11 11.23
C TYR A 763 -6.64 1.11 12.14
N ASP A 764 -7.88 1.57 12.30
CA ASP A 764 -8.22 2.63 13.24
C ASP A 764 -7.90 2.23 14.68
N GLU A 765 -7.16 3.09 15.38
CA GLU A 765 -6.51 2.77 16.64
C GLU A 765 -7.47 2.56 17.82
N THR A 766 -8.75 2.85 17.64
CA THR A 766 -9.81 2.71 18.64
C THR A 766 -10.84 1.64 18.26
N SER A 767 -11.27 1.61 17.00
CA SER A 767 -12.37 0.76 16.50
C SER A 767 -11.92 -0.44 15.68
N GLY A 768 -10.66 -0.47 15.25
CA GLY A 768 -10.07 -1.55 14.45
C GLY A 768 -10.61 -1.64 13.02
N THR A 769 -11.39 -0.67 12.54
CA THR A 769 -11.85 -0.67 11.14
C THR A 769 -10.70 -0.32 10.19
N TYR A 770 -10.80 -0.70 8.92
CA TYR A 770 -9.78 -0.32 7.93
C TYR A 770 -9.66 1.20 7.83
N LYS A 771 -8.43 1.71 7.83
CA LYS A 771 -8.11 3.14 7.75
C LYS A 771 -7.02 3.33 6.68
N PHE A 772 -7.15 4.40 5.90
CA PHE A 772 -6.29 4.69 4.74
C PHE A 772 -6.31 3.58 3.68
N ASN A 773 -5.15 3.11 3.18
CA ASN A 773 -5.09 2.35 1.93
C ASN A 773 -5.40 0.84 2.06
N ALA A 774 -6.04 0.28 1.05
CA ALA A 774 -6.22 -1.17 0.86
C ALA A 774 -6.57 -1.50 -0.60
N PRO A 775 -6.13 -2.66 -1.14
CA PRO A 775 -5.23 -3.64 -0.52
C PRO A 775 -3.74 -3.26 -0.70
N MET A 776 -2.95 -3.43 0.36
CA MET A 776 -1.48 -3.26 0.30
C MET A 776 -0.77 -4.52 -0.20
N ILE A 777 0.30 -4.30 -0.97
CA ILE A 777 0.98 -5.33 -1.73
C ILE A 777 2.29 -5.74 -1.06
N GLY A 778 3.31 -4.89 -1.05
CA GLY A 778 4.57 -5.18 -0.35
C GLY A 778 4.35 -5.24 1.15
N PHE A 779 3.84 -4.13 1.70
CA PHE A 779 3.50 -3.93 3.11
C PHE A 779 2.23 -4.64 3.59
N GLY A 780 1.52 -5.35 2.71
CA GLY A 780 0.38 -6.21 3.07
C GLY A 780 0.62 -7.67 2.68
N ALA A 781 0.21 -8.03 1.46
CA ALA A 781 0.28 -9.39 0.92
C ALA A 781 1.69 -10.04 1.02
N GLY A 782 2.75 -9.27 0.76
CA GLY A 782 4.13 -9.71 0.78
C GLY A 782 4.62 -10.04 2.19
N VAL A 783 4.53 -9.09 3.11
CA VAL A 783 4.94 -9.31 4.51
C VAL A 783 4.09 -10.36 5.23
N TYR A 784 2.81 -10.54 4.88
CA TYR A 784 2.00 -11.66 5.40
C TYR A 784 2.55 -13.01 4.96
N ALA A 785 2.86 -13.16 3.67
CA ALA A 785 3.49 -14.38 3.13
C ALA A 785 4.85 -14.65 3.78
N LEU A 786 5.67 -13.62 3.98
CA LEU A 786 6.96 -13.73 4.65
C LEU A 786 6.84 -14.10 6.14
N ALA A 787 5.80 -13.63 6.84
CA ALA A 787 5.56 -13.97 8.24
C ALA A 787 5.16 -15.44 8.43
N LEU A 788 4.31 -15.98 7.54
CA LEU A 788 4.00 -17.41 7.52
C LEU A 788 5.20 -18.27 7.09
N ALA A 789 5.98 -17.82 6.10
CA ALA A 789 7.22 -18.51 5.69
C ALA A 789 8.26 -18.57 6.83
N ALA A 790 8.41 -17.48 7.58
CA ALA A 790 9.30 -17.41 8.75
C ALA A 790 8.86 -18.34 9.89
N ARG A 791 7.54 -18.55 10.08
CA ARG A 791 7.02 -19.53 11.05
C ARG A 791 7.51 -20.95 10.78
N ASP A 792 7.69 -21.30 9.51
CA ASP A 792 8.11 -22.63 9.06
C ASP A 792 9.62 -22.73 8.78
N GLY A 793 10.41 -21.77 9.32
CA GLY A 793 11.86 -21.77 9.20
C GLY A 793 12.42 -21.26 7.87
N VAL A 794 11.56 -20.85 6.93
CA VAL A 794 11.95 -20.12 5.70
C VAL A 794 12.12 -18.62 6.00
N GLY A 795 12.64 -18.32 7.20
CA GLY A 795 12.87 -16.98 7.71
C GLY A 795 14.25 -16.44 7.32
N VAL A 796 14.61 -15.32 7.96
CA VAL A 796 15.89 -14.65 7.77
C VAL A 796 16.84 -15.10 8.88
N GLY A 797 17.97 -15.71 8.51
CA GLY A 797 19.03 -16.09 9.45
C GLY A 797 19.90 -14.90 9.91
N PRO A 798 20.80 -15.10 10.89
CA PRO A 798 21.65 -14.04 11.42
C PRO A 798 22.41 -13.28 10.31
N ALA A 799 22.33 -11.96 10.32
CA ALA A 799 23.02 -11.10 9.36
C ALA A 799 24.53 -11.35 9.41
N CYS A 800 25.15 -11.51 8.25
CA CYS A 800 26.57 -11.89 8.12
C CYS A 800 26.94 -13.24 8.78
N GLY A 801 25.98 -14.05 9.24
CA GLY A 801 26.20 -15.39 9.81
C GLY A 801 26.33 -15.47 11.34
N ALA A 802 26.27 -14.33 12.05
CA ALA A 802 26.24 -14.27 13.51
C ALA A 802 25.48 -13.01 13.95
N TYR A 803 24.83 -13.01 15.11
CA TYR A 803 24.23 -11.79 15.68
C TYR A 803 25.30 -10.83 16.22
N PHE A 804 24.92 -9.59 16.51
CA PHE A 804 25.77 -8.66 17.25
C PHE A 804 26.12 -9.21 18.64
N ASP A 805 27.38 -9.11 19.07
CA ASP A 805 27.82 -9.49 20.41
C ASP A 805 27.52 -8.34 21.39
N GLU A 806 26.43 -8.49 22.13
CA GLU A 806 25.99 -7.53 23.16
C GLU A 806 26.87 -7.55 24.43
N GLY A 807 27.84 -8.47 24.52
CA GLY A 807 28.70 -8.68 25.68
C GLY A 807 28.01 -9.44 26.82
N ALA A 808 28.79 -10.19 27.59
CA ALA A 808 28.30 -11.06 28.69
C ALA A 808 27.85 -10.28 29.95
N GLY A 809 26.79 -9.47 29.80
CA GLY A 809 26.16 -8.66 30.84
C GLY A 809 25.28 -9.43 31.84
N GLY A 810 25.80 -10.47 32.49
CA GLY A 810 25.27 -10.93 33.78
C GLY A 810 23.97 -11.72 33.80
N SER A 811 23.80 -12.76 32.96
CA SER A 811 22.84 -13.84 33.25
C SER A 811 23.50 -14.92 34.13
N GLY A 812 23.00 -15.08 35.35
CA GLY A 812 23.49 -16.04 36.35
C GLY A 812 23.12 -17.50 36.04
N GLY A 813 23.55 -18.04 34.90
CA GLY A 813 23.35 -19.43 34.51
C GLY A 813 24.42 -20.37 35.10
N ALA A 814 24.08 -21.09 36.17
CA ALA A 814 24.97 -22.11 36.74
C ALA A 814 25.06 -23.35 35.81
N GLY A 815 26.07 -23.38 34.94
CA GLY A 815 26.38 -24.50 34.05
C GLY A 815 27.87 -24.85 34.09
N GLY A 816 28.28 -25.74 35.00
CA GLY A 816 29.67 -26.16 35.12
C GLY A 816 30.10 -27.13 34.03
N GLY A 817 31.14 -26.80 33.28
CA GLY A 817 31.79 -27.68 32.30
C GLY A 817 33.25 -27.30 32.09
N SER A 818 34.18 -28.04 32.69
CA SER A 818 35.61 -27.76 32.58
C SER A 818 36.21 -28.32 31.29
N ALA A 819 36.99 -27.49 30.58
CA ALA A 819 38.02 -27.93 29.64
C ALA A 819 39.23 -26.98 29.75
N SER A 820 40.44 -27.52 29.66
CA SER A 820 41.66 -26.89 30.15
C SER A 820 42.76 -26.77 29.11
N GLY A 821 43.39 -25.59 29.05
CA GLY A 821 44.71 -25.36 28.44
C GLY A 821 44.72 -25.14 26.92
N SER A 822 45.73 -24.50 26.33
CA SER A 822 46.86 -23.75 26.91
C SER A 822 47.68 -23.09 25.79
N GLY A 823 48.22 -21.89 25.99
CA GLY A 823 49.27 -21.32 25.14
C GLY A 823 49.12 -19.82 24.89
N GLY A 824 50.12 -19.03 25.23
CA GLY A 824 50.23 -17.62 24.85
C GLY A 824 51.69 -17.19 24.80
N ALA A 825 51.98 -15.95 24.33
CA ALA A 825 53.10 -15.12 24.77
C ALA A 825 53.26 -13.81 23.95
N GLY A 826 53.45 -12.67 24.64
CA GLY A 826 54.17 -11.47 24.18
C GLY A 826 53.43 -10.46 23.28
N GLY A 827 53.57 -9.13 23.44
CA GLY A 827 54.19 -8.35 24.53
C GLY A 827 54.72 -6.95 24.11
N ALA A 828 54.42 -5.90 24.90
CA ALA A 828 54.92 -4.49 24.84
C ALA A 828 54.65 -3.70 23.52
N GLY A 829 54.61 -2.36 23.44
CA GLY A 829 54.77 -1.22 24.37
C GLY A 829 55.22 0.03 23.56
N GLY A 830 54.97 1.31 23.92
CA GLY A 830 54.36 1.96 25.09
C GLY A 830 54.04 3.45 24.79
N ASP A 831 54.05 4.33 25.81
CA ASP A 831 53.55 5.74 25.75
C ASP A 831 54.41 6.74 24.95
N GLY A 832 53.81 7.88 24.56
CA GLY A 832 54.49 9.08 24.03
C GLY A 832 53.56 10.30 23.99
N ASP A 833 53.97 11.39 24.65
CA ASP A 833 53.14 12.56 25.00
C ASP A 833 53.71 13.90 24.43
N ALA A 834 52.90 14.96 24.53
CA ALA A 834 53.23 16.40 24.57
C ALA A 834 53.36 17.28 23.29
N GLY A 835 52.66 18.42 23.35
CA GLY A 835 52.96 19.70 22.67
C GLY A 835 51.89 20.19 21.67
N GLY A 836 51.34 21.41 21.74
CA GLY A 836 51.45 22.49 22.74
C GLY A 836 50.99 23.85 22.21
N ASP A 837 50.13 24.54 22.97
CA ASP A 837 49.76 25.99 23.04
C ASP A 837 49.67 26.91 21.79
N GLY A 838 48.63 27.78 21.77
CA GLY A 838 48.47 28.87 20.78
C GLY A 838 47.25 29.79 21.03
N ASP A 839 47.48 30.89 21.77
CA ASP A 839 46.52 31.87 22.31
C ASP A 839 45.49 32.58 21.38
N ALA A 840 44.28 32.74 21.93
CA ALA A 840 43.48 33.97 22.20
C ALA A 840 43.21 35.10 21.15
N GLY A 841 41.96 35.61 21.22
CA GLY A 841 41.51 36.95 20.76
C GLY A 841 40.48 36.89 19.61
N GLY A 842 39.37 37.64 19.61
CA GLY A 842 38.83 38.63 20.56
C GLY A 842 37.43 39.12 20.17
N ASP A 843 36.83 40.00 20.98
CA ASP A 843 35.42 40.45 20.98
C ASP A 843 34.89 41.14 19.71
N GLY A 844 33.56 41.21 19.54
CA GLY A 844 32.93 42.06 18.50
C GLY A 844 31.39 42.01 18.31
N ASP A 845 30.64 42.68 19.19
CA ASP A 845 29.35 43.38 18.97
C ASP A 845 28.12 42.72 18.26
N ALA A 846 27.20 42.24 19.11
CA ALA A 846 25.86 42.82 19.36
C ALA A 846 25.07 43.64 18.30
N GLY A 847 23.78 43.27 18.15
CA GLY A 847 22.66 44.17 17.77
C GLY A 847 21.82 43.69 16.57
N GLY A 848 20.48 43.63 16.62
CA GLY A 848 19.58 43.85 17.75
C GLY A 848 18.08 43.70 17.40
N SER A 849 17.34 43.01 18.26
CA SER A 849 15.92 43.19 18.65
C SER A 849 14.83 43.66 17.65
N GLY A 850 13.78 42.83 17.55
CA GLY A 850 12.36 43.27 17.45
C GLY A 850 11.62 42.86 16.17
N GLY A 851 10.43 42.24 16.20
CA GLY A 851 9.64 41.71 17.32
C GLY A 851 8.13 41.70 17.03
N ALA A 852 7.40 40.69 17.56
CA ALA A 852 5.92 40.57 17.62
C ALA A 852 5.17 40.48 16.26
N SER A 853 4.03 39.77 16.11
CA SER A 853 3.28 38.83 16.99
C SER A 853 2.04 38.30 16.23
N ALA A 854 1.51 37.12 16.62
CA ALA A 854 0.12 36.64 16.38
C ALA A 854 -0.30 36.34 14.92
N THR A 855 -1.13 35.35 14.58
CA THR A 855 -1.89 34.34 15.36
C THR A 855 -2.37 33.19 14.45
N GLY A 856 -2.14 31.93 14.88
CA GLY A 856 -3.09 30.81 14.86
C GLY A 856 -3.61 30.19 13.55
N GLY A 857 -3.68 28.86 13.52
CA GLY A 857 -4.85 28.16 12.97
C GLY A 857 -4.65 27.05 11.93
N SER A 858 -4.15 25.89 12.38
CA SER A 858 -4.63 24.53 12.02
C SER A 858 -5.06 24.20 10.56
N GLY A 859 -4.28 23.34 9.91
CA GLY A 859 -4.70 22.01 9.44
C GLY A 859 -5.74 21.88 8.30
N GLY A 860 -5.38 21.13 7.26
CA GLY A 860 -6.32 20.65 6.26
C GLY A 860 -5.64 20.02 5.04
N ALA A 861 -6.04 18.79 4.71
CA ALA A 861 -5.60 18.03 3.54
C ALA A 861 -5.63 18.85 2.23
N SER A 862 -4.54 18.78 1.46
CA SER A 862 -4.44 19.31 0.10
C SER A 862 -5.21 18.44 -0.89
N GLY A 863 -6.52 18.64 -0.94
CA GLY A 863 -7.30 18.33 -2.14
C GLY A 863 -7.12 19.45 -3.15
N ASP A 864 -6.36 19.21 -4.23
CA ASP A 864 -6.08 20.21 -5.25
C ASP A 864 -7.30 20.49 -6.15
N GLY A 865 -8.05 21.53 -5.80
CA GLY A 865 -9.06 22.16 -6.64
C GLY A 865 -8.79 23.66 -6.77
N GLY A 866 -8.28 24.09 -7.92
CA GLY A 866 -7.85 25.48 -8.12
C GLY A 866 -8.96 26.47 -8.53
N ALA A 867 -8.69 27.78 -8.40
CA ALA A 867 -9.35 28.82 -9.21
C ALA A 867 -8.63 30.20 -9.16
N GLY A 868 -8.13 30.64 -10.32
CA GLY A 868 -8.59 31.88 -10.99
C GLY A 868 -8.38 33.26 -10.37
N GLY A 869 -7.69 34.12 -11.13
CA GLY A 869 -7.94 35.57 -11.17
C GLY A 869 -6.95 36.32 -12.06
N ALA A 870 -7.29 37.31 -12.89
CA ALA A 870 -8.52 37.79 -13.55
C ALA A 870 -8.13 39.09 -14.27
N GLY A 871 -8.61 39.35 -15.49
CA GLY A 871 -8.50 40.68 -16.12
C GLY A 871 -8.71 40.72 -17.63
N GLY A 872 -9.84 41.29 -18.10
CA GLY A 872 -10.05 41.56 -19.52
C GLY A 872 -11.49 41.38 -20.04
N SER A 873 -12.40 42.27 -19.64
CA SER A 873 -13.80 42.41 -20.06
C SER A 873 -14.20 42.06 -21.53
N GLY A 874 -15.35 41.40 -21.71
CA GLY A 874 -16.28 41.71 -22.82
C GLY A 874 -17.13 40.56 -23.42
N GLY A 875 -18.46 40.61 -23.24
CA GLY A 875 -19.43 40.08 -24.23
C GLY A 875 -20.12 38.72 -24.00
N SER A 876 -21.32 38.75 -23.41
CA SER A 876 -22.49 37.88 -23.66
C SER A 876 -22.37 36.46 -24.26
N ALA A 877 -22.81 35.44 -23.50
CA ALA A 877 -23.62 34.30 -23.98
C ALA A 877 -24.34 33.59 -22.81
N ARG A 878 -25.30 32.70 -23.11
CA ARG A 878 -26.02 31.82 -22.16
C ARG A 878 -25.57 30.36 -22.33
N GLU A 879 -26.04 29.49 -21.42
CA GLU A 879 -25.98 28.01 -21.47
C GLU A 879 -24.58 27.41 -21.24
N GLY A 880 -24.43 26.20 -20.67
CA GLY A 880 -25.41 25.25 -20.15
C GLY A 880 -24.80 24.35 -19.04
N ALA A 881 -25.62 23.58 -18.33
CA ALA A 881 -25.19 22.71 -17.23
C ALA A 881 -24.91 21.28 -17.72
N GLY A 882 -23.78 20.69 -17.31
CA GLY A 882 -23.50 19.26 -17.51
C GLY A 882 -24.36 18.39 -16.58
N CYS A 883 -25.01 17.36 -17.15
CA CYS A 883 -25.94 16.48 -16.45
C CYS A 883 -25.42 15.04 -16.41
N GLY A 884 -24.35 14.79 -15.64
CA GLY A 884 -24.00 13.42 -15.26
C GLY A 884 -25.10 12.79 -14.39
N CYS A 885 -25.44 11.52 -14.61
CA CYS A 885 -26.51 10.80 -13.89
C CYS A 885 -26.14 10.42 -12.44
N ARG A 886 -25.77 11.40 -11.61
CA ARG A 886 -25.60 11.25 -10.16
C ARG A 886 -26.95 11.40 -9.45
N LEU A 887 -27.47 10.31 -8.89
CA LEU A 887 -28.64 10.35 -8.01
C LEU A 887 -28.29 11.04 -6.69
N ALA A 888 -28.84 12.23 -6.46
CA ALA A 888 -28.94 12.82 -5.13
C ALA A 888 -30.13 12.19 -4.37
N PRO A 889 -29.97 11.83 -3.08
CA PRO A 889 -31.07 11.24 -2.31
C PRO A 889 -32.18 12.28 -2.05
N ALA A 890 -33.43 11.90 -2.35
CA ALA A 890 -34.57 12.79 -2.22
C ALA A 890 -34.89 13.11 -0.75
N ALA A 891 -34.83 14.38 -0.38
CA ALA A 891 -35.16 14.86 0.96
C ALA A 891 -36.69 14.91 1.20
N GLY A 892 -37.24 13.86 1.81
CA GLY A 892 -38.60 13.86 2.35
C GLY A 892 -38.66 14.54 3.72
N ALA A 893 -39.10 15.80 3.77
CA ALA A 893 -39.17 16.58 5.00
C ALA A 893 -40.48 16.39 5.79
N VAL A 894 -40.40 15.89 7.03
CA VAL A 894 -41.37 16.15 8.11
C VAL A 894 -40.58 16.35 9.42
N PRO A 895 -40.84 17.41 10.22
CA PRO A 895 -39.90 17.86 11.24
C PRO A 895 -40.17 17.27 12.64
N SER A 896 -39.12 17.08 13.44
CA SER A 896 -39.22 16.96 14.91
C SER A 896 -37.90 17.31 15.60
N SER A 897 -37.74 18.59 15.91
CA SER A 897 -36.75 19.08 16.88
C SER A 897 -37.10 18.59 18.29
N LEU A 898 -36.26 17.76 18.93
CA LEU A 898 -36.10 17.59 20.40
C LEU A 898 -35.21 16.37 20.71
N LEU A 899 -33.91 16.58 21.02
CA LEU A 899 -33.07 15.81 21.98
C LEU A 899 -31.55 16.10 21.89
N ALA A 900 -31.15 17.37 21.74
CA ALA A 900 -29.75 17.80 21.80
C ALA A 900 -29.50 18.88 22.88
N ALA A 901 -30.09 18.72 24.06
CA ALA A 901 -30.10 19.75 25.12
C ALA A 901 -29.88 19.19 26.55
N ALA A 902 -29.14 18.08 26.70
CA ALA A 902 -29.07 17.34 27.97
C ALA A 902 -27.66 17.09 28.57
N VAL A 903 -26.55 17.47 27.91
CA VAL A 903 -25.18 17.17 28.40
C VAL A 903 -24.39 18.41 28.85
N VAL A 904 -24.64 19.59 28.25
CA VAL A 904 -23.90 20.84 28.60
C VAL A 904 -24.36 21.47 29.94
N ALA A 905 -25.52 21.08 30.46
CA ALA A 905 -26.12 21.69 31.66
C ALA A 905 -25.51 21.24 33.01
N ALA A 906 -24.65 20.22 33.04
CA ALA A 906 -24.10 19.68 34.29
C ALA A 906 -22.80 20.36 34.79
N ALA A 907 -22.04 21.01 33.89
CA ALA A 907 -20.70 21.53 34.21
C ALA A 907 -20.69 22.92 34.88
N LEU A 908 -21.75 23.72 34.72
CA LEU A 908 -21.77 25.14 35.12
C LEU A 908 -22.42 25.45 36.48
N ALA A 909 -22.96 24.43 37.18
CA ALA A 909 -23.75 24.64 38.40
C ALA A 909 -22.97 24.54 39.74
N ARG A 910 -21.63 24.42 39.73
CA ARG A 910 -20.83 24.19 40.97
C ARG A 910 -19.66 25.14 41.26
N ARG A 911 -19.46 26.23 40.50
CA ARG A 911 -18.50 27.30 40.86
C ARG A 911 -19.16 28.69 40.87
N ARG A 912 -19.88 29.02 41.96
CA ARG A 912 -20.00 30.37 42.60
C ARG A 912 -21.05 30.44 43.74
N ARG A 913 -20.70 29.84 44.88
CA ARG A 913 -21.11 30.25 46.25
C ARG A 913 -19.96 29.85 47.18
N GLY A 914 -19.40 30.71 48.03
CA GLY A 914 -19.48 32.16 48.16
C GLY A 914 -18.36 32.61 49.12
N ILE A 915 -17.77 33.79 48.87
CA ILE A 915 -16.70 34.34 49.73
C ILE A 915 -17.31 34.86 51.05
N THR A 916 -16.70 34.50 52.19
CA THR A 916 -16.46 35.31 53.42
C THR A 916 -16.05 34.34 54.55
N ARG A 917 -15.01 34.55 55.37
CA ARG A 917 -14.58 35.80 56.02
C ARG A 917 -13.22 35.59 56.73
N ARG A 918 -12.37 36.63 56.69
CA ARG A 918 -11.15 36.87 57.49
C ARG A 918 -9.94 35.97 57.26
#